data_AF-A0A518EU38-F1
#
_entry.id   AF-A0A518EU38-F1
#
_cell.length_a   1.000
_cell.length_b   1.000
_cell.length_c   1.000
_cell.angle_alpha   90.00
_cell.angle_beta   90.00
_cell.angle_gamma   90.00
#
_symmetry.space_group_name_H-M   'P 1'
#
loop_
_entity.id
_entity.type
_entity.pdbx_description
1 polymer ?
#
loop_
_entity_poly.entity_id
_entity_poly.type
_entity_poly.pdbx_seq_one_letter_code
_entity_poly.pdbx_strand_id
1 'polypeptide(L)'
;MSRWNHMRTSVGTHRPISSQVPAADGPDRLSPVTTQRSGPRVAFLLLLALGACSDHATPRDPESSTELAIEVPSAPETDLVASEAAATAIERTLAEAFTRPLAGRALEDAAACLVEAGFRGISPELGPEGTAGPLSIRWLQPAAGPSSSTQEFLAALDALNPLSSAERVETELFRFELAPSKDRATAVARLRWAGLAAADHDHPGARVDLTIFAEIEVRKEALGWRLATFLPTTAPRRDYPANALGSGLRLVGPATPLFVDRTASVGLHLGTSAENRKIIQSFIDRHLTLALGGLGVVDFNGDERPDLIATRSGETSLVFLNDGDSGFVPLPLPIEDATDHPAFLLTVDLDGDGLDELVSSQVSRFDGPLAYAGLWTRTAETPGGEPGPWRHLPRAFPLPNAVGMRRLAVQTVAPLDVEGDGDLDLFFAVYGNAASRGEHYNSVEAHDGADNYLLINQGNLTFTEESDARGIHGTGYTYVALSFDADHDGDFDLFEGNDFGPNHLWRNEGGQFVDDETMGLGGVSAYTMGAALADLEADGAWDLYVSNMSSEEGMRMVPHAADLSDHMRSRVDTIARGNRFFSQPPASGATEPPPTETLWRERAQTLGVHEGEWAWGCQFVDVDGDGAQEILVTNGFASHQDASLGDWQTYYWRQVLDDAARLERGERTADVNTKVRFQGSFNGHERDRLFVRTGGTDPDRPWVDGGYCLGFDDSHDGRAIAPLDADGDGDLDLAILTLGGLEFRENVSAPVASWVRLRLLDGSGQPALGARVYLTAGEDTLARHVALVEGFQSQVSPDLHISLPDGATAIDRMRIRWVDGHEETLEGIPTGQLVTITRTSSGPAQASMVAAAAVPRWASGALAIPSTWSQELEQTTRALRRTKGGTGPRAVAVRRGATEGSDPSPAATAVIDSDGDVLRWFRGTGDEVAIAAFLELGTAERSAPSILIEHGRFALAESRYRDALAIFGRAVEGRGDLGVTDAPAFEGIARAHVYLGRMDLAETAYRRSVELDPDYALGHFNLAASHAAAGRFEEAIRSLLEVQRLEGNTDRVVGSLVENAGSAGAVELAEEYAAIWMKTHPDDADMLTLIGKVEARAGDLLAARSRFERALQLAPRNQEARDALNLTLQLLSRPRTSQK
;
A
#
# COMPACT_ATOMS: atom_id res chain seq x y z
N MET A 1 -1.24 42.92 -35.68
CA MET A 1 -1.16 43.69 -36.95
C MET A 1 0.29 43.68 -37.47
N SER A 2 0.57 44.34 -38.60
CA SER A 2 1.89 44.57 -39.24
C SER A 2 3.11 44.59 -38.31
N ARG A 3 4.21 43.86 -38.56
CA ARG A 3 5.23 43.96 -39.66
C ARG A 3 6.14 45.20 -39.59
N TRP A 4 7.45 44.94 -39.71
CA TRP A 4 8.60 45.87 -39.90
C TRP A 4 9.00 46.64 -38.62
N ASN A 5 10.26 47.02 -38.37
CA ASN A 5 11.52 47.05 -39.15
C ASN A 5 12.70 46.63 -38.21
N HIS A 6 13.95 46.27 -38.60
CA HIS A 6 14.87 46.85 -39.60
C HIS A 6 15.96 45.84 -40.09
N MET A 7 16.89 46.27 -40.96
CA MET A 7 18.00 45.46 -41.54
C MET A 7 19.33 46.27 -41.69
N ARG A 8 20.46 45.55 -41.90
CA ARG A 8 21.60 45.77 -42.88
C ARG A 8 23.04 46.00 -42.38
N THR A 9 23.93 45.03 -42.71
CA THR A 9 25.31 45.14 -43.30
C THR A 9 25.88 43.71 -43.51
N SER A 10 26.49 43.20 -44.60
CA SER A 10 26.84 43.63 -45.98
C SER A 10 28.03 44.61 -46.15
N VAL A 11 29.05 44.45 -47.03
CA VAL A 11 29.24 43.61 -48.27
C VAL A 11 30.74 43.27 -48.54
N GLY A 12 31.05 42.10 -49.16
CA GLY A 12 32.09 41.94 -50.23
C GLY A 12 33.40 41.15 -49.94
N THR A 13 34.17 40.63 -50.91
CA THR A 13 33.97 40.35 -52.37
C THR A 13 35.13 39.51 -53.03
N HIS A 14 34.88 38.86 -54.20
CA HIS A 14 35.80 38.19 -55.20
C HIS A 14 36.19 36.69 -55.02
N ARG A 15 35.75 35.69 -55.84
CA ARG A 15 35.97 35.30 -57.28
C ARG A 15 37.44 34.90 -57.68
N PRO A 16 37.67 33.97 -58.66
CA PRO A 16 37.05 32.66 -59.04
C PRO A 16 38.09 31.59 -59.59
N ILE A 17 37.68 30.61 -60.44
CA ILE A 17 38.48 29.71 -61.37
C ILE A 17 39.09 28.41 -60.74
N SER A 18 39.14 27.21 -61.36
CA SER A 18 38.34 26.52 -62.44
C SER A 18 38.74 25.03 -62.64
N SER A 19 37.85 24.18 -63.20
CA SER A 19 38.12 22.95 -64.06
C SER A 19 38.98 21.78 -63.48
N GLN A 20 38.75 20.49 -63.77
CA GLN A 20 38.49 19.80 -65.06
C GLN A 20 37.70 18.47 -64.91
N VAL A 21 37.39 17.79 -66.03
CA VAL A 21 36.71 16.47 -66.14
C VAL A 21 37.31 15.66 -67.31
N PRO A 22 37.46 14.34 -67.18
CA PRO A 22 36.93 13.35 -68.14
C PRO A 22 36.16 12.22 -67.41
N ALA A 23 35.11 11.55 -67.92
CA ALA A 23 34.82 10.94 -69.23
C ALA A 23 35.71 9.70 -69.53
N ALA A 24 35.22 8.55 -69.99
CA ALA A 24 33.88 8.09 -70.38
C ALA A 24 33.62 6.67 -69.77
N ASP A 25 32.67 5.79 -70.16
CA ASP A 25 31.73 5.72 -71.29
C ASP A 25 30.51 4.82 -70.94
N GLY A 26 29.60 4.57 -71.89
CA GLY A 26 28.43 3.67 -71.76
C GLY A 26 28.57 2.36 -72.57
N PRO A 27 27.50 1.81 -73.22
CA PRO A 27 26.11 2.32 -73.28
C PRO A 27 25.00 1.24 -73.20
N ASP A 28 23.73 1.70 -73.32
CA ASP A 28 22.56 0.98 -73.85
C ASP A 28 21.96 -0.22 -73.07
N ARG A 29 20.63 -0.46 -73.05
CA ARG A 29 19.53 0.14 -73.86
C ARG A 29 18.14 0.10 -73.19
N LEU A 30 17.36 1.17 -73.44
CA LEU A 30 15.89 1.34 -73.58
C LEU A 30 14.94 0.20 -73.10
N SER A 31 13.91 0.42 -72.25
CA SER A 31 12.74 1.37 -72.32
C SER A 31 11.71 1.05 -73.43
N PRO A 32 10.42 1.51 -73.37
CA PRO A 32 9.70 2.30 -72.35
C PRO A 32 8.23 1.79 -72.04
N VAL A 33 7.38 2.67 -71.47
CA VAL A 33 5.88 2.66 -71.48
C VAL A 33 5.24 1.78 -70.37
N THR A 34 4.28 2.23 -69.53
CA THR A 34 3.33 3.39 -69.57
C THR A 34 3.18 4.12 -68.21
N THR A 35 2.49 5.26 -68.25
CA THR A 35 1.81 5.99 -67.16
C THR A 35 0.81 5.13 -66.34
N GLN A 36 0.22 5.51 -65.19
CA GLN A 36 -0.05 6.86 -64.64
C GLN A 36 -0.44 6.82 -63.13
N ARG A 37 -0.21 7.96 -62.43
CA ARG A 37 -0.99 8.53 -61.30
C ARG A 37 -1.65 7.65 -60.19
N SER A 38 -1.30 8.06 -58.95
CA SER A 38 -2.19 8.34 -57.79
C SER A 38 -3.03 7.24 -57.12
N GLY A 39 -2.91 7.17 -55.79
CA GLY A 39 -4.09 7.10 -54.92
C GLY A 39 -3.91 6.27 -53.64
N PRO A 40 -4.26 6.79 -52.44
CA PRO A 40 -3.98 6.10 -51.17
C PRO A 40 -5.22 5.53 -50.47
N ARG A 41 -5.03 4.49 -49.63
CA ARG A 41 -5.59 4.35 -48.26
C ARG A 41 -5.21 3.03 -47.57
N VAL A 42 -4.66 3.16 -46.36
CA VAL A 42 -5.15 2.67 -45.04
C VAL A 42 -6.12 1.45 -45.00
N ALA A 43 -5.94 0.63 -43.95
CA ALA A 43 -6.81 -0.44 -43.39
C ALA A 43 -6.73 -1.83 -44.07
N PHE A 44 -6.98 -2.97 -43.40
CA PHE A 44 -6.84 -3.43 -41.98
C PHE A 44 -7.15 -4.96 -41.99
N LEU A 45 -7.22 -5.63 -40.82
CA LEU A 45 -7.55 -7.06 -40.54
C LEU A 45 -6.30 -7.98 -40.43
N LEU A 46 -6.07 -8.70 -39.32
CA LEU A 46 -6.83 -9.77 -38.62
C LEU A 46 -6.82 -11.11 -39.44
N LEU A 47 -6.66 -12.31 -38.87
CA LEU A 47 -6.72 -12.80 -37.47
C LEU A 47 -6.11 -14.23 -37.33
N LEU A 48 -5.85 -14.68 -36.09
CA LEU A 48 -5.64 -16.09 -35.63
C LEU A 48 -4.38 -16.87 -36.13
N ALA A 49 -3.94 -17.98 -35.51
CA ALA A 49 -3.84 -18.42 -34.10
C ALA A 49 -3.10 -19.79 -34.01
N LEU A 50 -2.65 -20.18 -32.79
CA LEU A 50 -2.23 -21.53 -32.36
C LEU A 50 -0.92 -22.15 -32.93
N GLY A 51 0.14 -22.01 -32.12
CA GLY A 51 1.09 -23.04 -31.68
C GLY A 51 1.56 -24.22 -32.57
N ALA A 52 2.87 -24.27 -32.80
CA ALA A 52 3.67 -25.50 -32.85
C ALA A 52 5.17 -25.15 -32.61
N CYS A 53 5.92 -26.01 -31.92
CA CYS A 53 7.39 -25.91 -31.86
C CYS A 53 8.03 -26.68 -33.03
N SER A 54 8.88 -26.03 -33.82
CA SER A 54 9.94 -26.69 -34.59
C SER A 54 10.93 -25.69 -35.21
N ASP A 55 12.21 -26.06 -35.20
CA ASP A 55 13.36 -25.36 -35.74
C ASP A 55 13.18 -24.67 -37.10
N HIS A 56 13.77 -23.47 -37.26
CA HIS A 56 14.97 -23.30 -38.10
C HIS A 56 15.49 -21.85 -38.07
N ALA A 57 16.80 -21.68 -37.89
CA ALA A 57 17.46 -20.38 -37.92
C ALA A 57 17.75 -19.92 -39.36
N THR A 58 17.60 -18.61 -39.62
CA THR A 58 18.32 -17.88 -40.69
C THR A 58 18.63 -16.45 -40.21
N PRO A 59 19.77 -15.87 -40.61
CA PRO A 59 20.25 -14.59 -40.07
C PRO A 59 19.52 -13.38 -40.68
N ARG A 60 19.51 -12.26 -39.95
CA ARG A 60 19.24 -10.91 -40.50
C ARG A 60 20.56 -10.19 -40.79
N ASP A 61 20.57 -9.40 -41.87
CA ASP A 61 21.72 -8.57 -42.23
C ASP A 61 22.01 -7.48 -41.17
N PRO A 62 23.29 -7.23 -40.86
CA PRO A 62 23.73 -6.04 -40.14
C PRO A 62 24.04 -4.91 -41.14
N GLU A 63 23.21 -3.86 -41.19
CA GLU A 63 23.61 -2.47 -41.50
C GLU A 63 22.39 -1.52 -41.56
N SER A 64 22.22 -0.69 -40.53
CA SER A 64 21.47 0.59 -40.59
C SER A 64 21.72 1.43 -39.33
N SER A 65 23.00 1.59 -38.96
CA SER A 65 23.40 2.55 -37.93
C SER A 65 22.99 3.97 -38.35
N THR A 66 22.16 4.61 -37.52
CA THR A 66 21.84 6.03 -37.66
C THR A 66 22.58 6.78 -36.56
N GLU A 67 23.88 7.06 -36.79
CA GLU A 67 24.72 7.72 -35.80
C GLU A 67 24.29 9.17 -35.56
N LEU A 68 23.79 9.45 -34.36
CA LEU A 68 23.69 10.79 -33.82
C LEU A 68 25.07 11.21 -33.29
N ALA A 69 25.84 11.91 -34.12
CA ALA A 69 27.14 12.44 -33.75
C ALA A 69 26.99 13.54 -32.68
N ILE A 70 27.44 13.25 -31.45
CA ILE A 70 27.56 14.19 -30.34
C ILE A 70 29.07 14.37 -30.07
N GLU A 71 29.56 15.62 -30.08
CA GLU A 71 30.96 15.91 -29.75
C GLU A 71 31.19 15.81 -28.24
N VAL A 72 32.32 15.21 -27.83
CA VAL A 72 32.62 14.85 -26.44
C VAL A 72 33.49 15.94 -25.77
N PRO A 73 33.07 16.52 -24.63
CA PRO A 73 33.90 17.43 -23.83
C PRO A 73 35.12 16.73 -23.23
N SER A 74 36.22 17.47 -23.01
CA SER A 74 37.52 16.91 -22.63
C SER A 74 37.82 16.90 -21.12
N ALA A 75 36.82 16.66 -20.28
CA ALA A 75 36.96 16.59 -18.81
C ALA A 75 36.06 15.49 -18.21
N PRO A 76 36.42 14.89 -17.06
CA PRO A 76 35.61 13.86 -16.41
C PRO A 76 34.45 14.48 -15.61
N GLU A 77 33.44 14.95 -16.31
CA GLU A 77 32.16 15.35 -15.71
C GLU A 77 31.16 14.18 -15.78
N THR A 78 30.67 13.78 -14.61
CA THR A 78 29.32 13.31 -14.23
C THR A 78 28.27 13.10 -15.34
N ASP A 79 28.58 12.31 -16.37
CA ASP A 79 27.63 11.86 -17.39
C ASP A 79 26.66 10.80 -16.81
N LEU A 80 25.74 11.28 -15.97
CA LEU A 80 24.73 10.48 -15.28
C LEU A 80 23.86 9.69 -16.27
N VAL A 81 23.57 10.25 -17.44
CA VAL A 81 22.80 9.59 -18.50
C VAL A 81 23.56 8.38 -19.07
N ALA A 82 24.86 8.50 -19.33
CA ALA A 82 25.67 7.34 -19.71
C ALA A 82 25.95 6.39 -18.54
N SER A 83 25.94 6.87 -17.30
CA SER A 83 26.10 6.05 -16.09
C SER A 83 24.89 5.13 -15.90
N GLU A 84 23.67 5.69 -15.88
CA GLU A 84 22.42 4.91 -15.83
C GLU A 84 22.23 4.04 -17.08
N ALA A 85 22.47 4.56 -18.28
CA ALA A 85 22.37 3.75 -19.50
C ALA A 85 23.41 2.61 -19.58
N ALA A 86 24.50 2.71 -18.80
CA ALA A 86 25.41 1.58 -18.58
C ALA A 86 24.85 0.64 -17.51
N ALA A 87 24.45 1.15 -16.33
CA ALA A 87 23.85 0.36 -15.25
C ALA A 87 22.67 -0.49 -15.73
N THR A 88 21.66 0.10 -16.39
CA THR A 88 20.51 -0.63 -16.97
C THR A 88 20.89 -1.61 -18.07
N ALA A 89 21.96 -1.33 -18.82
CA ALA A 89 22.48 -2.31 -19.78
C ALA A 89 23.21 -3.48 -19.08
N ILE A 90 23.73 -3.28 -17.88
CA ILE A 90 24.48 -4.23 -17.06
C ILE A 90 23.55 -5.05 -16.17
N GLU A 91 22.52 -4.45 -15.55
CA GLU A 91 21.36 -5.14 -14.97
C GLU A 91 20.78 -6.12 -15.98
N ARG A 92 20.58 -5.69 -17.24
CA ARG A 92 20.15 -6.61 -18.31
C ARG A 92 21.20 -7.68 -18.62
N THR A 93 22.48 -7.35 -18.73
CA THR A 93 23.57 -8.36 -18.91
C THR A 93 23.60 -9.38 -17.78
N LEU A 94 23.33 -8.97 -16.54
CA LEU A 94 23.29 -9.85 -15.38
C LEU A 94 22.01 -10.69 -15.35
N ALA A 95 20.87 -10.11 -15.69
CA ALA A 95 19.63 -10.86 -15.89
C ALA A 95 19.74 -11.87 -17.06
N GLU A 96 20.58 -11.60 -18.05
CA GLU A 96 20.89 -12.50 -19.16
C GLU A 96 22.00 -13.52 -18.84
N ALA A 97 22.90 -13.22 -17.89
CA ALA A 97 23.95 -14.13 -17.40
C ALA A 97 23.49 -15.06 -16.25
N PHE A 98 22.57 -14.59 -15.41
CA PHE A 98 22.16 -15.27 -14.17
C PHE A 98 20.65 -15.46 -14.09
N THR A 99 19.83 -14.40 -14.13
CA THR A 99 18.38 -14.53 -13.90
C THR A 99 17.68 -15.49 -14.85
N ARG A 100 17.70 -15.22 -16.16
CA ARG A 100 17.04 -16.09 -17.16
C ARG A 100 17.68 -17.49 -17.22
N PRO A 101 19.02 -17.65 -17.26
CA PRO A 101 19.64 -18.97 -17.28
C PRO A 101 19.33 -19.82 -16.04
N LEU A 102 19.31 -19.24 -14.83
CA LEU A 102 19.08 -20.01 -13.60
C LEU A 102 17.59 -20.29 -13.37
N ALA A 103 16.69 -19.36 -13.71
CA ALA A 103 15.25 -19.63 -13.74
C ALA A 103 14.88 -20.71 -14.77
N GLY A 104 15.52 -20.72 -15.95
CA GLY A 104 15.32 -21.73 -16.99
C GLY A 104 16.17 -22.99 -16.87
N ARG A 105 17.07 -23.07 -15.88
CA ARG A 105 18.13 -24.10 -15.72
C ARG A 105 18.99 -24.33 -16.99
N ALA A 106 19.22 -23.28 -17.76
CA ALA A 106 19.90 -23.27 -19.05
C ALA A 106 21.27 -22.59 -18.97
N LEU A 107 22.22 -23.18 -18.23
CA LEU A 107 23.56 -22.60 -18.00
C LEU A 107 24.43 -22.46 -19.26
N GLU A 108 24.08 -23.09 -20.37
CA GLU A 108 24.73 -22.83 -21.67
C GLU A 108 24.41 -21.42 -22.19
N ASP A 109 23.22 -20.87 -21.88
CA ASP A 109 22.86 -19.48 -22.21
C ASP A 109 23.63 -18.47 -21.34
N ALA A 110 23.89 -18.81 -20.07
CA ALA A 110 24.72 -17.98 -19.18
C ALA A 110 26.12 -17.75 -19.77
N ALA A 111 26.73 -18.80 -20.33
CA ALA A 111 28.05 -18.72 -20.95
C ALA A 111 28.12 -17.72 -22.11
N ALA A 112 27.01 -17.51 -22.84
CA ALA A 112 26.93 -16.52 -23.91
C ALA A 112 27.10 -15.06 -23.41
N CYS A 113 26.84 -14.80 -22.13
CA CYS A 113 26.98 -13.46 -21.52
C CYS A 113 28.36 -13.20 -20.89
N LEU A 114 29.26 -14.19 -20.89
CA LEU A 114 30.58 -14.12 -20.24
C LEU A 114 31.71 -13.89 -21.25
N VAL A 115 32.73 -13.12 -20.86
CA VAL A 115 33.93 -12.84 -21.69
C VAL A 115 34.84 -14.06 -21.73
N GLU A 116 34.50 -15.03 -22.58
CA GLU A 116 35.18 -16.33 -22.76
C GLU A 116 36.72 -16.23 -22.78
N ALA A 117 37.27 -15.24 -23.50
CA ALA A 117 38.70 -15.00 -23.61
C ALA A 117 39.27 -14.17 -22.43
N GLY A 118 39.06 -14.62 -21.19
CA GLY A 118 39.74 -14.07 -20.00
C GLY A 118 38.87 -13.77 -18.77
N PHE A 119 37.63 -14.28 -18.73
CA PHE A 119 36.75 -14.23 -17.55
C PHE A 119 37.46 -14.70 -16.27
N ARG A 120 37.12 -14.09 -15.13
CA ARG A 120 37.64 -14.45 -13.79
C ARG A 120 36.50 -14.67 -12.81
N GLY A 121 36.11 -15.93 -12.63
CA GLY A 121 35.15 -16.35 -11.63
C GLY A 121 35.83 -16.99 -10.40
N ILE A 122 35.40 -16.62 -9.21
CA ILE A 122 35.46 -17.51 -8.04
C ILE A 122 34.01 -17.94 -7.78
N SER A 123 33.76 -19.24 -7.59
CA SER A 123 32.46 -19.72 -7.11
C SER A 123 32.48 -19.81 -5.59
N PRO A 124 31.36 -19.63 -4.89
CA PRO A 124 31.28 -19.99 -3.49
C PRO A 124 31.34 -21.52 -3.28
N GLU A 125 31.60 -21.93 -2.05
CA GLU A 125 31.45 -23.27 -1.49
C GLU A 125 30.56 -23.16 -0.24
N LEU A 126 29.88 -24.25 0.15
CA LEU A 126 29.11 -24.30 1.40
C LEU A 126 30.08 -24.30 2.59
N GLY A 127 29.99 -23.28 3.44
CA GLY A 127 30.72 -23.17 4.70
C GLY A 127 30.00 -23.85 5.87
N PRO A 128 30.15 -23.35 7.11
CA PRO A 128 29.50 -23.95 8.28
C PRO A 128 27.97 -23.82 8.22
N GLU A 129 27.31 -24.78 8.85
CA GLU A 129 25.86 -24.84 9.03
C GLU A 129 25.49 -24.48 10.47
N GLY A 130 24.43 -23.67 10.62
CA GLY A 130 23.78 -23.29 11.87
C GLY A 130 22.26 -23.26 11.70
N THR A 131 21.55 -22.79 12.71
CA THR A 131 20.08 -22.72 12.74
C THR A 131 19.59 -21.40 13.34
N ALA A 132 18.44 -20.93 12.88
CA ALA A 132 17.71 -19.77 13.41
C ALA A 132 16.22 -20.11 13.34
N GLY A 133 15.59 -20.39 14.48
CA GLY A 133 14.23 -20.94 14.53
C GLY A 133 14.04 -22.10 13.53
N PRO A 134 13.03 -22.03 12.62
CA PRO A 134 12.75 -23.06 11.61
C PRO A 134 13.68 -23.03 10.38
N LEU A 135 14.73 -22.20 10.36
CA LEU A 135 15.69 -22.08 9.25
C LEU A 135 17.01 -22.79 9.53
N SER A 136 17.47 -23.63 8.60
CA SER A 136 18.90 -23.97 8.49
C SER A 136 19.64 -22.86 7.72
N ILE A 137 20.74 -22.40 8.31
CA ILE A 137 21.62 -21.34 7.82
C ILE A 137 22.92 -21.97 7.34
N ARG A 138 23.26 -21.81 6.05
CA ARG A 138 24.58 -22.20 5.53
C ARG A 138 25.28 -21.00 4.93
N TRP A 139 26.26 -20.47 5.67
CA TRP A 139 27.11 -19.38 5.19
C TRP A 139 27.98 -19.85 4.04
N LEU A 140 28.06 -19.08 2.96
CA LEU A 140 28.91 -19.40 1.82
C LEU A 140 30.32 -18.87 2.06
N GLN A 141 31.33 -19.56 1.52
CA GLN A 141 32.74 -19.10 1.55
C GLN A 141 33.32 -19.09 0.13
N PRO A 142 34.26 -18.21 -0.24
CA PRO A 142 34.83 -18.24 -1.59
C PRO A 142 35.69 -19.51 -1.74
N ALA A 143 35.55 -20.22 -2.85
CA ALA A 143 36.32 -21.44 -3.12
C ALA A 143 37.83 -21.24 -2.93
N ALA A 144 38.54 -22.31 -2.55
CA ALA A 144 39.97 -22.28 -2.21
C ALA A 144 40.93 -21.89 -3.36
N GLY A 145 40.40 -21.54 -4.54
CA GLY A 145 41.10 -20.89 -5.64
C GLY A 145 40.12 -20.39 -6.72
N PRO A 146 40.54 -19.49 -7.61
CA PRO A 146 39.72 -19.09 -8.75
C PRO A 146 39.51 -20.25 -9.74
N SER A 147 38.32 -20.30 -10.34
CA SER A 147 37.99 -21.24 -11.42
C SER A 147 38.97 -21.05 -12.59
N SER A 148 39.31 -22.15 -13.28
CA SER A 148 40.26 -22.12 -14.40
C SER A 148 39.58 -21.93 -15.76
N SER A 149 38.26 -22.11 -15.81
CA SER A 149 37.43 -21.82 -16.98
C SER A 149 36.00 -21.39 -16.62
N THR A 150 35.34 -20.71 -17.56
CA THR A 150 33.91 -20.35 -17.50
C THR A 150 32.99 -21.54 -17.19
N GLN A 151 33.29 -22.72 -17.74
CA GLN A 151 32.45 -23.90 -17.57
C GLN A 151 32.56 -24.48 -16.15
N GLU A 152 33.74 -24.41 -15.52
CA GLU A 152 33.92 -24.80 -14.11
C GLU A 152 33.17 -23.85 -13.17
N PHE A 153 33.22 -22.54 -13.43
CA PHE A 153 32.48 -21.54 -12.65
C PHE A 153 30.97 -21.79 -12.67
N LEU A 154 30.39 -21.98 -13.86
CA LEU A 154 28.95 -22.23 -14.03
C LEU A 154 28.51 -23.58 -13.43
N ALA A 155 29.32 -24.64 -13.58
CA ALA A 155 29.02 -25.93 -12.96
C ALA A 155 29.05 -25.89 -11.42
N ALA A 156 29.92 -25.07 -10.83
CA ALA A 156 29.93 -24.85 -9.38
C ALA A 156 28.74 -23.99 -8.90
N LEU A 157 28.25 -23.04 -9.71
CA LEU A 157 27.00 -22.33 -9.39
C LEU A 157 25.77 -23.25 -9.46
N ASP A 158 25.70 -24.18 -10.42
CA ASP A 158 24.63 -25.21 -10.46
C ASP A 158 24.61 -26.06 -9.18
N ALA A 159 25.80 -26.46 -8.71
CA ALA A 159 25.95 -27.27 -7.50
C ALA A 159 25.56 -26.53 -6.20
N LEU A 160 25.63 -25.19 -6.17
CA LEU A 160 25.12 -24.37 -5.06
C LEU A 160 23.60 -24.15 -5.13
N ASN A 161 22.99 -24.36 -6.30
CA ASN A 161 21.57 -24.10 -6.56
C ASN A 161 20.80 -25.43 -6.75
N PRO A 162 20.52 -26.19 -5.66
CA PRO A 162 19.83 -27.47 -5.73
C PRO A 162 18.32 -27.34 -6.01
N LEU A 163 17.82 -26.16 -6.44
CA LEU A 163 16.40 -25.94 -6.66
C LEU A 163 15.85 -26.90 -7.73
N SER A 164 14.68 -27.50 -7.45
CA SER A 164 13.90 -28.27 -8.42
C SER A 164 13.09 -27.34 -9.33
N SER A 165 12.51 -26.29 -8.73
CA SER A 165 11.89 -25.14 -9.36
C SER A 165 12.38 -23.87 -8.68
N ALA A 166 12.78 -22.87 -9.47
CA ALA A 166 12.92 -21.51 -8.99
C ALA A 166 11.54 -20.83 -9.06
N GLU A 167 11.05 -20.36 -7.92
CA GLU A 167 9.84 -19.54 -7.83
C GLU A 167 10.18 -18.07 -8.10
N ARG A 168 11.40 -17.63 -7.71
CA ARG A 168 11.94 -16.29 -7.95
C ARG A 168 13.43 -16.32 -8.25
N VAL A 169 13.88 -15.42 -9.13
CA VAL A 169 15.31 -15.14 -9.36
C VAL A 169 15.51 -13.64 -9.62
N GLU A 170 16.48 -13.03 -8.93
CA GLU A 170 16.72 -11.58 -8.92
C GLU A 170 18.20 -11.25 -9.19
N THR A 171 18.48 -10.05 -9.73
CA THR A 171 19.83 -9.47 -9.77
C THR A 171 19.75 -7.95 -9.74
N GLU A 172 20.69 -7.33 -9.02
CA GLU A 172 20.49 -6.03 -8.36
C GLU A 172 21.85 -5.36 -8.06
N LEU A 173 21.95 -4.02 -7.96
CA LEU A 173 23.20 -3.25 -8.12
C LEU A 173 23.48 -2.14 -7.07
N PHE A 174 23.79 -2.59 -5.86
CA PHE A 174 24.28 -1.85 -4.68
C PHE A 174 25.34 -0.74 -4.94
N ARG A 175 26.23 -0.93 -5.91
CA ARG A 175 27.26 0.07 -6.25
C ARG A 175 27.63 -0.02 -7.71
N PHE A 176 27.79 1.13 -8.36
CA PHE A 176 28.18 1.20 -9.77
C PHE A 176 29.28 2.26 -10.03
N GLU A 177 30.36 1.84 -10.69
CA GLU A 177 31.48 2.68 -11.13
C GLU A 177 31.78 2.46 -12.62
N LEU A 178 31.35 3.39 -13.48
CA LEU A 178 31.71 3.41 -14.91
C LEU A 178 33.14 3.96 -15.09
N ALA A 179 34.02 3.21 -15.77
CA ALA A 179 35.38 3.69 -16.03
C ALA A 179 35.38 4.91 -16.98
N PRO A 180 36.32 5.88 -16.85
CA PRO A 180 36.37 7.08 -17.70
C PRO A 180 36.45 6.81 -19.22
N SER A 181 36.89 5.60 -19.62
CA SER A 181 36.93 5.12 -21.00
C SER A 181 35.57 4.67 -21.56
N LYS A 182 34.52 4.54 -20.72
CA LYS A 182 33.14 4.11 -21.06
C LYS A 182 33.04 2.75 -21.79
N ASP A 183 34.05 1.91 -21.62
CA ASP A 183 34.21 0.55 -22.18
C ASP A 183 34.25 -0.56 -21.11
N ARG A 184 34.30 -0.18 -19.83
CA ARG A 184 34.42 -1.06 -18.66
C ARG A 184 33.69 -0.44 -17.48
N ALA A 185 33.08 -1.25 -16.63
CA ALA A 185 32.55 -0.82 -15.35
C ALA A 185 32.80 -1.87 -14.26
N THR A 186 32.81 -1.44 -13.01
CA THR A 186 32.89 -2.29 -11.82
C THR A 186 31.69 -2.01 -10.93
N ALA A 187 31.15 -3.05 -10.31
CA ALA A 187 29.96 -2.95 -9.47
C ALA A 187 29.97 -3.97 -8.33
N VAL A 188 29.09 -3.77 -7.34
CA VAL A 188 28.69 -4.79 -6.37
C VAL A 188 27.27 -5.21 -6.71
N ALA A 189 27.01 -6.52 -6.75
CA ALA A 189 25.71 -7.07 -7.10
C ALA A 189 25.21 -8.06 -6.03
N ARG A 190 23.90 -8.01 -5.73
CA ARG A 190 23.14 -9.05 -5.00
C ARG A 190 22.48 -9.96 -6.05
N LEU A 191 22.58 -11.26 -5.85
CA LEU A 191 21.90 -12.30 -6.62
C LEU A 191 21.05 -13.10 -5.65
N ARG A 192 19.74 -13.21 -5.89
CA ARG A 192 18.84 -14.03 -5.06
C ARG A 192 18.16 -15.10 -5.91
N TRP A 193 18.09 -16.33 -5.42
CA TRP A 193 17.32 -17.43 -6.00
C TRP A 193 16.46 -18.05 -4.92
N ALA A 194 15.14 -18.00 -5.12
CA ALA A 194 14.16 -18.50 -4.19
C ALA A 194 13.37 -19.64 -4.86
N GLY A 195 13.22 -20.78 -4.21
CA GLY A 195 12.49 -21.92 -4.79
C GLY A 195 12.27 -23.09 -3.84
N LEU A 196 11.90 -24.24 -4.41
CA LEU A 196 11.80 -25.52 -3.71
C LEU A 196 13.03 -26.37 -3.99
N ALA A 197 13.69 -26.88 -2.95
CA ALA A 197 14.81 -27.81 -3.08
C ALA A 197 14.42 -29.06 -3.89
N ALA A 198 15.34 -29.58 -4.69
CA ALA A 198 15.25 -30.97 -5.16
C ALA A 198 15.32 -31.90 -3.94
N ALA A 199 14.39 -32.86 -3.87
CA ALA A 199 14.27 -33.74 -2.72
C ALA A 199 15.52 -34.62 -2.55
N ASP A 200 16.36 -34.25 -1.58
CA ASP A 200 17.48 -35.05 -1.09
C ASP A 200 17.09 -35.81 0.19
N HIS A 201 18.09 -36.29 0.94
CA HIS A 201 17.88 -37.12 2.12
C HIS A 201 17.66 -36.35 3.41
N ASP A 202 18.02 -35.05 3.43
CA ASP A 202 18.11 -34.21 4.62
C ASP A 202 17.08 -33.07 4.60
N HIS A 203 16.72 -32.55 3.42
CA HIS A 203 15.76 -31.44 3.24
C HIS A 203 14.68 -31.71 2.15
N PRO A 204 13.89 -32.81 2.24
CA PRO A 204 12.96 -33.21 1.19
C PRO A 204 11.79 -32.22 1.02
N GLY A 205 11.86 -31.37 -0.01
CA GLY A 205 10.82 -30.41 -0.38
C GLY A 205 10.89 -29.04 0.31
N ALA A 206 11.97 -28.77 1.06
CA ALA A 206 12.21 -27.51 1.77
C ALA A 206 12.23 -26.27 0.84
N ARG A 207 11.73 -25.13 1.33
CA ARG A 207 11.95 -23.81 0.71
C ARG A 207 13.39 -23.37 0.90
N VAL A 208 14.00 -22.81 -0.14
CA VAL A 208 15.39 -22.32 -0.12
C VAL A 208 15.44 -20.91 -0.69
N ASP A 209 16.01 -19.97 0.05
CA ASP A 209 16.55 -18.71 -0.47
C ASP A 209 18.08 -18.80 -0.49
N LEU A 210 18.66 -18.61 -1.66
CA LEU A 210 20.10 -18.50 -1.87
C LEU A 210 20.41 -17.06 -2.25
N THR A 211 21.18 -16.36 -1.43
CA THR A 211 21.59 -14.97 -1.67
C THR A 211 23.11 -14.89 -1.78
N ILE A 212 23.64 -14.48 -2.94
CA ILE A 212 25.09 -14.30 -3.18
C ILE A 212 25.39 -12.83 -3.46
N PHE A 213 26.40 -12.28 -2.79
CA PHE A 213 26.94 -10.94 -3.05
C PHE A 213 28.32 -11.02 -3.70
N ALA A 214 28.54 -10.27 -4.77
CA ALA A 214 29.80 -10.30 -5.53
C ALA A 214 30.26 -8.94 -6.03
N GLU A 215 31.58 -8.72 -6.01
CA GLU A 215 32.22 -7.70 -6.85
C GLU A 215 32.29 -8.22 -8.30
N ILE A 216 31.85 -7.40 -9.25
CA ILE A 216 31.82 -7.73 -10.68
C ILE A 216 32.58 -6.71 -11.53
N GLU A 217 33.20 -7.17 -12.61
CA GLU A 217 33.68 -6.31 -13.71
C GLU A 217 32.97 -6.70 -15.00
N VAL A 218 32.47 -5.72 -15.73
CA VAL A 218 31.83 -5.87 -17.05
C VAL A 218 32.58 -5.07 -18.10
N ARG A 219 32.55 -5.54 -19.34
CA ARG A 219 33.23 -4.93 -20.49
C ARG A 219 32.30 -4.80 -21.68
N LYS A 220 32.51 -3.75 -22.46
CA LYS A 220 31.72 -3.40 -23.64
C LYS A 220 32.35 -4.00 -24.89
N GLU A 221 31.76 -5.06 -25.40
CA GLU A 221 32.12 -5.68 -26.68
C GLU A 221 31.25 -5.12 -27.81
N ALA A 222 31.55 -5.50 -29.06
CA ALA A 222 30.84 -5.02 -30.26
C ALA A 222 29.34 -5.41 -30.30
N LEU A 223 28.89 -6.33 -29.44
CA LEU A 223 27.51 -6.81 -29.36
C LEU A 223 26.78 -6.37 -28.08
N GLY A 224 27.45 -5.73 -27.11
CA GLY A 224 26.85 -5.32 -25.84
C GLY A 224 27.83 -5.33 -24.67
N TRP A 225 27.32 -5.14 -23.45
CA TRP A 225 28.07 -5.37 -22.22
C TRP A 225 28.06 -6.87 -21.87
N ARG A 226 29.21 -7.40 -21.44
CA ARG A 226 29.40 -8.80 -21.03
C ARG A 226 30.23 -8.88 -19.75
N LEU A 227 30.00 -9.91 -18.95
CA LEU A 227 30.64 -10.08 -17.64
C LEU A 227 32.07 -10.63 -17.79
N ALA A 228 33.05 -9.91 -17.23
CA ALA A 228 34.47 -10.22 -17.34
C ALA A 228 35.08 -10.69 -16.00
N THR A 229 34.44 -10.42 -14.86
CA THR A 229 34.88 -10.87 -13.54
C THR A 229 33.68 -11.03 -12.62
N PHE A 230 33.71 -12.06 -11.77
CA PHE A 230 32.74 -12.32 -10.71
C PHE A 230 33.48 -12.87 -9.49
N LEU A 231 33.47 -12.11 -8.38
CA LEU A 231 34.18 -12.43 -7.15
C LEU A 231 33.21 -12.32 -5.96
N PRO A 232 32.73 -13.45 -5.41
CA PRO A 232 32.00 -13.47 -4.14
C PRO A 232 32.85 -12.76 -3.08
N THR A 233 32.28 -11.75 -2.44
CA THR A 233 33.03 -10.86 -1.56
C THR A 233 32.71 -11.12 -0.10
N THR A 234 33.75 -11.05 0.73
CA THR A 234 33.68 -11.07 2.20
C THR A 234 34.12 -9.73 2.80
N ALA A 235 34.26 -8.69 1.97
CA ALA A 235 35.07 -7.53 2.27
C ALA A 235 34.20 -6.29 2.61
N PRO A 236 34.20 -5.81 3.87
CA PRO A 236 33.77 -4.47 4.15
C PRO A 236 34.70 -3.44 3.48
N ARG A 237 34.12 -2.31 3.08
CA ARG A 237 34.85 -1.04 2.96
C ARG A 237 34.22 -0.05 3.93
N ARG A 238 34.85 1.11 4.12
CA ARG A 238 34.56 2.10 5.18
C ARG A 238 33.08 2.46 5.43
N ASP A 239 32.25 2.23 4.43
CA ASP A 239 30.86 2.69 4.31
C ASP A 239 29.88 1.50 4.25
N TYR A 240 30.31 0.27 4.61
CA TYR A 240 29.51 -0.96 4.79
C TYR A 240 30.30 -1.95 5.69
N PRO A 241 29.79 -2.39 6.86
CA PRO A 241 30.52 -3.25 7.80
C PRO A 241 30.58 -4.74 7.35
N ALA A 242 31.34 -5.56 8.08
CA ALA A 242 31.65 -6.96 7.71
C ALA A 242 30.47 -7.94 7.86
N ASN A 243 29.40 -7.44 8.46
CA ASN A 243 28.40 -8.22 9.18
C ASN A 243 27.33 -8.77 8.22
N ALA A 244 26.83 -7.98 7.26
CA ALA A 244 25.95 -8.53 6.23
C ALA A 244 26.65 -9.52 5.27
N LEU A 245 27.96 -9.36 5.03
CA LEU A 245 28.60 -9.89 3.81
C LEU A 245 29.79 -10.83 4.07
N GLY A 246 29.49 -12.13 4.07
CA GLY A 246 30.48 -13.19 3.90
C GLY A 246 30.12 -14.09 2.73
N SER A 247 30.44 -13.71 1.49
CA SER A 247 30.31 -14.53 0.25
C SER A 247 28.90 -15.02 -0.13
N GLY A 248 27.91 -14.71 0.69
CA GLY A 248 26.51 -15.09 0.53
C GLY A 248 26.02 -16.06 1.62
N LEU A 249 24.75 -16.39 1.54
CA LEU A 249 23.99 -17.17 2.49
C LEU A 249 23.05 -18.09 1.72
N ARG A 250 22.91 -19.34 2.16
CA ARG A 250 21.78 -20.21 1.81
C ARG A 250 20.94 -20.44 3.05
N LEU A 251 19.68 -20.03 2.99
CA LEU A 251 18.64 -20.41 3.95
C LEU A 251 17.91 -21.65 3.44
N VAL A 252 17.50 -22.51 4.36
CA VAL A 252 16.67 -23.70 4.09
C VAL A 252 15.59 -23.75 5.16
N GLY A 253 14.38 -23.35 4.79
CA GLY A 253 13.20 -23.35 5.66
C GLY A 253 12.28 -24.56 5.45
N PRO A 254 11.11 -24.56 6.08
CA PRO A 254 10.14 -25.65 5.97
C PRO A 254 9.58 -25.81 4.54
N ALA A 255 8.92 -26.95 4.28
CA ALA A 255 8.35 -27.27 2.96
C ALA A 255 7.00 -26.57 2.72
N THR A 256 6.19 -26.44 3.78
CA THR A 256 5.10 -25.46 3.89
C THR A 256 5.69 -24.21 4.52
N PRO A 257 5.38 -22.98 4.08
CA PRO A 257 5.77 -21.77 4.82
C PRO A 257 5.16 -21.76 6.23
N LEU A 258 5.74 -20.94 7.11
CA LEU A 258 5.26 -20.71 8.47
C LEU A 258 3.92 -19.93 8.47
N PHE A 259 3.81 -18.94 7.57
CA PHE A 259 2.61 -18.13 7.37
C PHE A 259 1.85 -18.53 6.10
N VAL A 260 0.51 -18.50 6.17
CA VAL A 260 -0.40 -18.77 5.04
C VAL A 260 -1.49 -17.71 4.98
N ASP A 261 -1.76 -17.15 3.79
CA ASP A 261 -2.91 -16.26 3.59
C ASP A 261 -4.24 -16.98 3.85
N ARG A 262 -4.99 -16.49 4.84
CA ARG A 262 -6.34 -16.96 5.18
C ARG A 262 -7.40 -15.87 5.12
N THR A 263 -7.05 -14.67 4.66
CA THR A 263 -7.89 -13.45 4.63
C THR A 263 -9.36 -13.73 4.25
N ALA A 264 -9.57 -14.46 3.15
CA ALA A 264 -10.90 -14.76 2.63
C ALA A 264 -11.64 -15.87 3.41
N SER A 265 -10.92 -16.83 3.99
CA SER A 265 -11.52 -17.90 4.80
C SER A 265 -11.96 -17.42 6.18
N VAL A 266 -11.25 -16.46 6.78
CA VAL A 266 -11.59 -15.89 8.11
C VAL A 266 -12.47 -14.64 8.04
N GLY A 267 -13.00 -14.29 6.87
CA GLY A 267 -13.98 -13.21 6.70
C GLY A 267 -13.42 -11.77 6.73
N LEU A 268 -12.11 -11.58 6.76
CA LEU A 268 -11.43 -10.26 6.85
C LEU A 268 -11.42 -9.51 5.51
N HIS A 269 -12.59 -9.20 4.97
CA HIS A 269 -12.76 -8.53 3.68
C HIS A 269 -12.84 -6.99 3.81
N LEU A 270 -11.69 -6.30 3.76
CA LEU A 270 -11.59 -4.84 3.56
C LEU A 270 -10.98 -4.48 2.20
N GLY A 271 -11.58 -4.94 1.11
CA GLY A 271 -11.15 -4.55 -0.24
C GLY A 271 -11.37 -3.06 -0.51
N THR A 272 -10.50 -2.43 -1.32
CA THR A 272 -10.71 -1.03 -1.75
C THR A 272 -12.07 -0.85 -2.44
N SER A 273 -12.83 0.20 -2.10
CA SER A 273 -13.98 0.57 -2.92
C SER A 273 -13.57 1.17 -4.26
N ALA A 274 -14.54 1.32 -5.16
CA ALA A 274 -14.34 2.07 -6.41
C ALA A 274 -14.06 3.57 -6.18
N GLU A 275 -14.34 4.13 -4.99
CA GLU A 275 -13.94 5.49 -4.64
C GLU A 275 -12.52 5.53 -4.07
N ASN A 276 -12.17 4.60 -3.19
CA ASN A 276 -10.80 4.49 -2.66
C ASN A 276 -9.79 4.21 -3.78
N ARG A 277 -10.09 3.34 -4.77
CA ARG A 277 -9.24 3.22 -5.96
C ARG A 277 -9.05 4.54 -6.73
N LYS A 278 -10.05 5.43 -6.76
CA LYS A 278 -9.86 6.79 -7.33
C LYS A 278 -9.06 7.68 -6.40
N ILE A 279 -9.18 7.53 -5.08
CA ILE A 279 -8.37 8.26 -4.09
C ILE A 279 -6.91 7.83 -4.24
N ILE A 280 -6.55 6.55 -4.10
CA ILE A 280 -5.19 6.03 -4.32
C ILE A 280 -4.65 6.44 -5.68
N GLN A 281 -5.38 6.21 -6.79
CA GLN A 281 -4.94 6.65 -8.12
C GLN A 281 -4.76 8.17 -8.18
N SER A 282 -5.58 8.94 -7.48
CA SER A 282 -5.45 10.40 -7.38
C SER A 282 -4.30 10.85 -6.45
N PHE A 283 -3.81 10.02 -5.55
CA PHE A 283 -2.59 10.28 -4.78
C PHE A 283 -1.37 9.98 -5.65
N ILE A 284 -1.39 8.89 -6.42
CA ILE A 284 -0.40 8.54 -7.45
C ILE A 284 -0.32 9.65 -8.52
N ASP A 285 -1.42 9.97 -9.20
CA ASP A 285 -1.51 10.98 -10.27
C ASP A 285 -1.07 12.40 -9.83
N ARG A 286 -1.09 12.68 -8.52
CA ARG A 286 -0.71 13.97 -7.93
C ARG A 286 0.62 13.92 -7.16
N HIS A 287 1.24 12.75 -7.02
CA HIS A 287 2.48 12.50 -6.29
C HIS A 287 2.40 13.00 -4.82
N LEU A 288 1.31 12.63 -4.14
CA LEU A 288 1.03 12.93 -2.73
C LEU A 288 1.32 11.71 -1.85
N THR A 289 1.75 11.92 -0.60
CA THR A 289 2.06 10.84 0.34
C THR A 289 0.82 10.12 0.87
N LEU A 290 0.95 8.80 1.07
CA LEU A 290 -0.15 7.83 1.18
C LEU A 290 -0.34 7.28 2.60
N ALA A 291 -0.82 8.14 3.49
CA ALA A 291 -1.36 7.74 4.79
C ALA A 291 -2.90 7.81 4.73
N LEU A 292 -3.52 6.65 4.54
CA LEU A 292 -4.95 6.52 4.20
C LEU A 292 -5.71 5.54 5.09
N GLY A 293 -5.06 4.86 6.02
CA GLY A 293 -5.69 3.84 6.85
C GLY A 293 -4.73 3.13 7.79
N GLY A 294 -5.29 2.58 8.85
CA GLY A 294 -4.59 2.00 9.99
C GLY A 294 -5.37 0.87 10.64
N LEU A 295 -4.69 0.11 11.49
CA LEU A 295 -5.12 -1.19 12.00
C LEU A 295 -4.86 -1.28 13.51
N GLY A 296 -5.72 -1.95 14.28
CA GLY A 296 -5.57 -2.08 15.73
C GLY A 296 -6.08 -3.41 16.28
N VAL A 297 -5.35 -3.99 17.24
CA VAL A 297 -5.78 -5.16 18.03
C VAL A 297 -6.45 -4.69 19.31
N VAL A 298 -7.67 -5.16 19.60
CA VAL A 298 -8.50 -4.69 20.72
C VAL A 298 -9.37 -5.83 21.28
N ASP A 299 -9.87 -5.68 22.51
CA ASP A 299 -10.92 -6.53 23.11
C ASP A 299 -12.24 -5.72 23.09
N PHE A 300 -12.82 -5.52 21.90
CA PHE A 300 -13.86 -4.49 21.70
C PHE A 300 -15.19 -4.85 22.40
N ASN A 301 -15.43 -6.17 22.52
CA ASN A 301 -16.66 -6.75 23.02
C ASN A 301 -16.56 -7.25 24.48
N GLY A 302 -15.35 -7.53 25.00
CA GLY A 302 -15.13 -7.98 26.37
C GLY A 302 -15.19 -9.51 26.57
N ASP A 303 -14.87 -10.30 25.55
CA ASP A 303 -14.85 -11.78 25.60
C ASP A 303 -13.44 -12.42 25.62
N GLU A 304 -12.42 -11.61 25.91
CA GLU A 304 -11.00 -11.99 26.06
C GLU A 304 -10.32 -12.43 24.74
N ARG A 305 -10.97 -12.19 23.59
CA ARG A 305 -10.44 -12.43 22.24
C ARG A 305 -9.85 -11.15 21.64
N PRO A 306 -8.82 -11.26 20.77
CA PRO A 306 -8.41 -10.15 19.95
C PRO A 306 -9.38 -9.97 18.77
N ASP A 307 -10.13 -8.88 18.82
CA ASP A 307 -10.84 -8.27 17.70
C ASP A 307 -9.88 -7.36 16.91
N LEU A 308 -10.21 -7.05 15.65
CA LEU A 308 -9.43 -6.15 14.80
C LEU A 308 -10.23 -4.89 14.41
N ILE A 309 -9.71 -3.70 14.66
CA ILE A 309 -10.23 -2.45 14.09
C ILE A 309 -9.42 -2.10 12.84
N ALA A 310 -10.10 -1.89 11.72
CA ALA A 310 -9.47 -1.40 10.49
C ALA A 310 -10.15 -0.13 9.99
N THR A 311 -9.34 0.89 9.73
CA THR A 311 -9.78 2.24 9.38
C THR A 311 -9.23 2.65 8.03
N ARG A 312 -10.02 3.37 7.24
CA ARG A 312 -9.57 4.02 5.99
C ARG A 312 -10.27 5.36 5.83
N SER A 313 -9.52 6.41 5.52
CA SER A 313 -10.03 7.78 5.45
C SER A 313 -11.07 7.92 4.32
N GLY A 314 -12.29 8.33 4.69
CA GLY A 314 -13.43 8.45 3.77
C GLY A 314 -14.11 7.13 3.39
N GLU A 315 -13.68 5.98 3.95
CA GLU A 315 -14.43 4.72 3.91
C GLU A 315 -14.97 4.38 5.30
N THR A 316 -15.97 3.50 5.37
CA THR A 316 -16.56 3.10 6.66
C THR A 316 -15.58 2.27 7.47
N SER A 317 -15.06 2.86 8.55
CA SER A 317 -14.24 2.18 9.55
C SER A 317 -14.99 0.97 10.14
N LEU A 318 -14.33 -0.19 10.19
CA LEU A 318 -14.90 -1.44 10.67
C LEU A 318 -14.19 -1.92 11.94
N VAL A 319 -14.96 -2.56 12.82
CA VAL A 319 -14.44 -3.55 13.76
C VAL A 319 -14.79 -4.93 13.22
N PHE A 320 -13.85 -5.85 13.29
CA PHE A 320 -13.97 -7.24 12.92
C PHE A 320 -13.95 -8.05 14.23
N LEU A 321 -15.13 -8.48 14.68
CA LEU A 321 -15.26 -9.23 15.92
C LEU A 321 -14.84 -10.69 15.71
N ASN A 322 -13.98 -11.23 16.55
CA ASN A 322 -13.56 -12.64 16.51
C ASN A 322 -14.75 -13.52 16.93
N ASP A 323 -15.27 -14.36 16.01
CA ASP A 323 -16.44 -15.21 16.29
C ASP A 323 -16.13 -16.39 17.22
N GLY A 324 -14.84 -16.66 17.44
CA GLY A 324 -14.35 -17.69 18.33
C GLY A 324 -14.51 -19.11 17.85
N ASP A 325 -14.82 -19.30 16.57
CA ASP A 325 -15.20 -20.58 15.97
C ASP A 325 -14.51 -20.80 14.61
N SER A 326 -14.37 -19.75 13.79
CA SER A 326 -13.94 -19.84 12.40
C SER A 326 -13.33 -18.57 11.78
N GLY A 327 -13.38 -17.41 12.45
CA GLY A 327 -12.81 -16.17 11.94
C GLY A 327 -13.47 -14.91 12.50
N PHE A 328 -13.73 -13.94 11.64
CA PHE A 328 -14.15 -12.59 12.04
C PHE A 328 -15.47 -12.12 11.39
N VAL A 329 -16.24 -11.34 12.14
CA VAL A 329 -17.52 -10.74 11.74
C VAL A 329 -17.39 -9.22 11.64
N PRO A 330 -17.41 -8.62 10.43
CA PRO A 330 -17.34 -7.16 10.27
C PRO A 330 -18.61 -6.44 10.74
N LEU A 331 -18.42 -5.42 11.57
CA LEU A 331 -19.42 -4.45 12.00
C LEU A 331 -18.91 -3.01 11.78
N PRO A 332 -19.78 -2.06 11.40
CA PRO A 332 -19.39 -0.65 11.31
C PRO A 332 -19.19 -0.04 12.71
N LEU A 333 -18.12 0.74 12.87
CA LEU A 333 -17.89 1.57 14.06
C LEU A 333 -18.94 2.70 14.18
N PRO A 334 -19.13 3.31 15.37
CA PRO A 334 -20.19 4.29 15.66
C PRO A 334 -20.01 5.68 15.01
N ILE A 335 -19.27 5.75 13.91
CA ILE A 335 -18.96 6.98 13.17
C ILE A 335 -20.05 7.17 12.09
N GLU A 336 -21.04 8.02 12.37
CA GLU A 336 -22.19 8.26 11.46
C GLU A 336 -21.86 9.19 10.27
N ASP A 337 -20.90 10.10 10.42
CA ASP A 337 -20.51 11.06 9.37
C ASP A 337 -19.30 10.54 8.58
N ALA A 338 -19.46 10.41 7.27
CA ALA A 338 -18.40 9.91 6.38
C ALA A 338 -17.13 10.79 6.36
N THR A 339 -17.21 12.02 6.88
CA THR A 339 -16.07 12.95 7.02
C THR A 339 -15.34 12.87 8.37
N ASP A 340 -15.83 12.04 9.31
CA ASP A 340 -15.18 11.76 10.60
C ASP A 340 -14.38 10.44 10.60
N HIS A 341 -14.47 9.61 9.55
CA HIS A 341 -13.71 8.35 9.42
C HIS A 341 -12.20 8.64 9.22
N PRO A 342 -11.32 8.17 10.12
CA PRO A 342 -9.90 8.52 10.09
C PRO A 342 -9.02 7.58 9.26
N ALA A 343 -7.75 8.00 9.13
CA ALA A 343 -6.65 7.12 8.74
C ALA A 343 -6.04 6.34 9.92
N PHE A 344 -6.25 6.78 11.16
CA PHE A 344 -5.88 6.04 12.38
C PHE A 344 -6.89 6.29 13.50
N LEU A 345 -7.22 5.26 14.26
CA LEU A 345 -8.11 5.33 15.42
C LEU A 345 -7.44 4.58 16.57
N LEU A 346 -7.20 5.26 17.68
CA LEU A 346 -6.75 4.66 18.93
C LEU A 346 -7.99 4.28 19.76
N THR A 347 -7.96 3.10 20.39
CA THR A 347 -8.88 2.75 21.47
C THR A 347 -8.13 2.69 22.79
N VAL A 348 -8.69 3.36 23.80
CA VAL A 348 -8.14 3.48 25.16
C VAL A 348 -9.22 4.09 26.04
N ASP A 349 -9.36 3.66 27.29
CA ASP A 349 -10.25 4.29 28.28
C ASP A 349 -9.62 5.60 28.78
N LEU A 350 -10.38 6.70 28.75
CA LEU A 350 -9.89 8.06 29.05
C LEU A 350 -10.59 8.73 30.24
N ASP A 351 -11.54 8.07 30.91
CA ASP A 351 -12.13 8.56 32.17
C ASP A 351 -12.22 7.52 33.32
N GLY A 352 -11.67 6.31 33.12
CA GLY A 352 -11.48 5.30 34.16
C GLY A 352 -12.74 4.48 34.49
N ASP A 353 -13.73 4.47 33.60
CA ASP A 353 -15.01 3.74 33.73
C ASP A 353 -14.84 2.22 33.45
N GLY A 354 -13.77 1.82 32.76
CA GLY A 354 -13.47 0.45 32.34
C GLY A 354 -13.92 0.12 30.92
N LEU A 355 -14.11 1.13 30.06
CA LEU A 355 -14.58 0.99 28.69
C LEU A 355 -13.79 1.90 27.74
N ASP A 356 -13.17 1.33 26.70
CA ASP A 356 -12.47 2.10 25.68
C ASP A 356 -13.32 3.22 25.03
N GLU A 357 -12.76 4.43 25.04
CA GLU A 357 -13.07 5.50 24.10
C GLU A 357 -12.47 5.20 22.71
N LEU A 358 -13.02 5.82 21.67
CA LEU A 358 -12.46 5.81 20.31
C LEU A 358 -11.95 7.22 19.95
N VAL A 359 -10.63 7.35 19.82
CA VAL A 359 -9.93 8.60 19.53
C VAL A 359 -9.57 8.66 18.05
N SER A 360 -10.11 9.63 17.32
CA SER A 360 -9.93 9.75 15.86
C SER A 360 -8.84 10.74 15.49
N SER A 361 -7.90 10.34 14.61
CA SER A 361 -6.95 11.27 13.98
C SER A 361 -7.62 12.24 13.00
N GLN A 362 -8.91 12.06 12.66
CA GLN A 362 -9.60 12.92 11.71
C GLN A 362 -10.04 14.25 12.35
N VAL A 363 -9.26 15.30 12.09
CA VAL A 363 -9.63 16.68 12.38
C VAL A 363 -10.64 17.15 11.33
N SER A 364 -11.94 17.08 11.65
CA SER A 364 -13.05 17.37 10.72
C SER A 364 -13.67 18.75 10.93
N ARG A 365 -13.52 19.37 12.13
CA ARG A 365 -14.22 20.61 12.52
C ARG A 365 -13.25 21.77 12.69
N PHE A 366 -13.63 22.94 12.20
CA PHE A 366 -12.79 24.14 12.14
C PHE A 366 -13.63 25.38 12.48
N ASP A 367 -13.57 25.83 13.74
CA ASP A 367 -14.38 26.92 14.31
C ASP A 367 -13.54 28.19 14.55
N GLY A 368 -12.90 28.70 13.50
CA GLY A 368 -12.12 29.94 13.57
C GLY A 368 -10.67 29.69 14.04
N PRO A 369 -10.27 30.14 15.25
CA PRO A 369 -8.92 29.93 15.79
C PRO A 369 -8.68 28.50 16.33
N LEU A 370 -9.69 27.62 16.30
CA LEU A 370 -9.62 26.25 16.79
C LEU A 370 -10.09 25.25 15.72
N ALA A 371 -9.48 24.08 15.71
CA ALA A 371 -9.94 22.87 15.06
C ALA A 371 -10.22 21.78 16.11
N TYR A 372 -10.94 20.73 15.72
CA TYR A 372 -11.24 19.61 16.62
C TYR A 372 -11.21 18.26 15.90
N ALA A 373 -10.63 17.28 16.59
CA ALA A 373 -10.78 15.87 16.28
C ALA A 373 -12.01 15.26 16.99
N GLY A 374 -12.41 14.05 16.58
CA GLY A 374 -13.58 13.34 17.13
C GLY A 374 -13.21 12.38 18.26
N LEU A 375 -14.09 12.28 19.26
CA LEU A 375 -14.06 11.28 20.34
C LEU A 375 -15.42 10.57 20.42
N TRP A 376 -15.43 9.25 20.60
CA TRP A 376 -16.64 8.48 20.88
C TRP A 376 -16.47 7.73 22.19
N THR A 377 -17.48 7.81 23.06
CA THR A 377 -17.45 7.35 24.45
C THR A 377 -18.72 6.55 24.76
N ARG A 378 -18.64 5.58 25.67
CA ARG A 378 -19.76 4.73 26.14
C ARG A 378 -19.62 4.51 27.63
N THR A 379 -20.72 4.48 28.37
CA THR A 379 -20.71 4.33 29.85
C THR A 379 -21.63 3.19 30.28
N ALA A 380 -21.24 2.37 31.25
CA ALA A 380 -22.13 1.32 31.77
C ALA A 380 -23.13 1.84 32.82
N GLU A 381 -24.32 1.23 32.96
CA GLU A 381 -25.26 1.58 34.06
C GLU A 381 -24.76 1.12 35.45
N THR A 382 -23.80 0.19 35.48
CA THR A 382 -23.07 -0.31 36.65
C THR A 382 -21.67 -0.72 36.23
N PRO A 383 -20.63 -0.61 37.09
CA PRO A 383 -19.29 -1.12 36.78
C PRO A 383 -19.34 -2.60 36.36
N GLY A 384 -18.74 -2.94 35.21
CA GLY A 384 -18.80 -4.27 34.61
C GLY A 384 -20.20 -4.70 34.10
N GLY A 385 -21.07 -3.75 33.77
CA GLY A 385 -22.37 -4.01 33.11
C GLY A 385 -22.31 -3.85 31.59
N GLU A 386 -23.39 -4.24 30.88
CA GLU A 386 -23.53 -4.01 29.43
C GLU A 386 -23.27 -2.52 29.09
N PRO A 387 -22.36 -2.21 28.14
CA PRO A 387 -22.05 -0.83 27.79
C PRO A 387 -23.24 -0.06 27.22
N GLY A 388 -23.34 1.22 27.58
CA GLY A 388 -24.34 2.14 27.03
C GLY A 388 -24.15 2.45 25.53
N PRO A 389 -25.14 3.10 24.90
CA PRO A 389 -25.02 3.50 23.50
C PRO A 389 -23.94 4.56 23.31
N TRP A 390 -23.10 4.38 22.29
CA TRP A 390 -22.04 5.32 21.91
C TRP A 390 -22.52 6.77 21.79
N ARG A 391 -21.74 7.68 22.37
CA ARG A 391 -21.93 9.13 22.38
C ARG A 391 -20.73 9.79 21.71
N HIS A 392 -20.96 10.49 20.61
CA HIS A 392 -19.97 11.33 19.96
C HIS A 392 -19.76 12.64 20.74
N LEU A 393 -18.52 12.95 21.10
CA LEU A 393 -18.06 14.21 21.68
C LEU A 393 -17.26 14.99 20.60
N PRO A 394 -17.93 15.75 19.71
CA PRO A 394 -17.33 16.30 18.49
C PRO A 394 -16.31 17.44 18.70
N ARG A 395 -15.98 17.78 19.95
CA ARG A 395 -15.06 18.86 20.34
C ARG A 395 -14.24 18.51 21.59
N ALA A 396 -13.96 17.23 21.83
CA ALA A 396 -13.17 16.79 23.00
C ALA A 396 -11.73 17.32 22.97
N PHE A 397 -11.13 17.37 21.78
CA PHE A 397 -9.73 17.75 21.56
C PHE A 397 -9.64 19.13 20.87
N PRO A 398 -9.40 20.23 21.62
CA PRO A 398 -9.27 21.57 21.05
C PRO A 398 -7.85 21.81 20.52
N LEU A 399 -7.69 21.87 19.20
CA LEU A 399 -6.39 22.10 18.54
C LEU A 399 -6.29 23.56 18.06
N PRO A 400 -5.20 24.30 18.33
CA PRO A 400 -4.91 25.57 17.68
C PRO A 400 -4.98 25.47 16.15
N ASN A 401 -5.60 26.47 15.50
CA ASN A 401 -5.74 26.48 14.04
C ASN A 401 -5.83 27.91 13.49
N ALA A 402 -4.98 28.27 12.52
CA ALA A 402 -5.02 29.61 11.94
C ALA A 402 -6.33 29.88 11.18
N VAL A 403 -6.94 31.05 11.42
CA VAL A 403 -8.29 31.38 10.91
C VAL A 403 -8.37 31.27 9.38
N GLY A 404 -9.09 30.24 8.91
CA GLY A 404 -9.27 29.94 7.48
C GLY A 404 -8.60 28.66 7.01
N MET A 405 -7.67 28.08 7.79
CA MET A 405 -7.19 26.71 7.59
C MET A 405 -8.35 25.71 7.81
N ARG A 406 -8.34 24.64 7.00
CA ARG A 406 -9.33 23.55 6.96
C ARG A 406 -8.70 22.20 6.62
N ARG A 407 -7.47 22.00 7.09
CA ARG A 407 -6.70 20.75 6.98
C ARG A 407 -5.69 20.75 8.11
N LEU A 408 -5.69 19.66 8.87
CA LEU A 408 -4.70 19.31 9.88
C LEU A 408 -4.62 17.78 9.84
N ALA A 409 -3.45 17.23 9.55
CA ALA A 409 -3.29 15.83 9.16
C ALA A 409 -2.54 15.05 10.24
N VAL A 410 -3.23 14.77 11.35
CA VAL A 410 -2.75 13.87 12.42
C VAL A 410 -2.56 12.47 11.83
N GLN A 411 -1.47 11.79 12.18
CA GLN A 411 -1.13 10.46 11.65
C GLN A 411 -1.13 9.39 12.75
N THR A 412 -0.51 9.72 13.88
CA THR A 412 -0.47 8.93 15.10
C THR A 412 -1.03 9.76 16.26
N VAL A 413 -1.71 9.08 17.17
CA VAL A 413 -2.07 9.59 18.50
C VAL A 413 -1.43 8.65 19.50
N ALA A 414 -0.45 9.14 20.26
CA ALA A 414 0.30 8.35 21.25
C ALA A 414 -0.19 8.68 22.67
N PRO A 415 -0.65 7.70 23.46
CA PRO A 415 -1.03 7.90 24.86
C PRO A 415 0.18 7.89 25.78
N LEU A 416 0.15 8.72 26.83
CA LEU A 416 1.15 8.77 27.90
C LEU A 416 0.56 9.42 29.16
N ASP A 417 1.20 9.26 30.31
CA ASP A 417 0.94 10.07 31.51
C ASP A 417 2.10 11.08 31.63
N VAL A 418 1.84 12.37 31.42
CA VAL A 418 2.89 13.42 31.41
C VAL A 418 3.31 13.83 32.83
N GLU A 419 2.41 13.68 33.81
CA GLU A 419 2.53 14.29 35.14
C GLU A 419 2.45 13.32 36.34
N GLY A 420 2.31 12.02 36.06
CA GLY A 420 2.33 10.93 37.03
C GLY A 420 1.07 10.86 37.89
N ASP A 421 -0.08 11.26 37.35
CA ASP A 421 -1.34 11.36 38.09
C ASP A 421 -2.34 10.21 37.82
N GLY A 422 -2.13 9.46 36.74
CA GLY A 422 -2.91 8.28 36.34
C GLY A 422 -3.97 8.51 35.25
N ASP A 423 -4.30 9.75 34.89
CA ASP A 423 -5.13 10.03 33.72
C ASP A 423 -4.26 10.03 32.44
N LEU A 424 -4.69 9.35 31.37
CA LEU A 424 -3.91 9.30 30.13
C LEU A 424 -4.10 10.57 29.28
N ASP A 425 -2.97 11.24 29.03
CA ASP A 425 -2.79 12.33 28.07
C ASP A 425 -2.56 11.80 26.65
N LEU A 426 -2.64 12.69 25.65
CA LEU A 426 -2.52 12.32 24.24
C LEU A 426 -1.57 13.26 23.48
N PHE A 427 -0.53 12.69 22.87
CA PHE A 427 0.32 13.38 21.90
C PHE A 427 -0.18 13.12 20.47
N PHE A 428 -0.56 14.19 19.77
CA PHE A 428 -1.02 14.16 18.38
C PHE A 428 0.15 14.51 17.45
N ALA A 429 0.65 13.51 16.71
CA ALA A 429 1.67 13.66 15.69
C ALA A 429 1.05 14.15 14.37
N VAL A 430 1.47 15.31 13.87
CA VAL A 430 0.81 16.04 12.77
C VAL A 430 1.74 16.24 11.57
N TYR A 431 1.46 15.50 10.51
CA TYR A 431 2.22 15.56 9.27
C TYR A 431 2.15 16.92 8.56
N GLY A 432 1.07 17.67 8.72
CA GLY A 432 0.93 18.96 8.05
C GLY A 432 -0.49 19.54 8.02
N ASN A 433 -0.57 20.81 7.64
CA ASN A 433 -1.80 21.58 7.59
C ASN A 433 -2.09 22.12 6.16
N ALA A 434 -2.71 23.29 6.05
CA ALA A 434 -3.05 23.96 4.78
C ALA A 434 -1.99 24.98 4.28
N ALA A 435 -0.96 25.26 5.08
CA ALA A 435 0.19 26.10 4.73
C ALA A 435 1.48 25.29 4.49
N SER A 436 1.56 24.06 5.02
CA SER A 436 2.67 23.13 4.81
C SER A 436 2.86 22.78 3.33
N ARG A 437 4.10 22.41 2.95
CA ARG A 437 4.57 22.28 1.56
C ARG A 437 4.35 23.59 0.78
N GLY A 438 4.91 24.69 1.31
CA GLY A 438 4.70 26.04 0.80
C GLY A 438 5.51 26.37 -0.46
N GLU A 439 5.98 27.63 -0.60
CA GLU A 439 6.93 28.00 -1.68
C GLU A 439 8.35 27.39 -1.50
N HIS A 440 8.53 26.50 -0.52
CA HIS A 440 9.81 26.12 0.07
C HIS A 440 9.91 24.64 0.51
N TYR A 441 9.05 23.75 0.01
CA TYR A 441 9.09 22.30 0.32
C TYR A 441 10.52 21.73 0.22
N ASN A 442 10.96 21.01 1.26
CA ASN A 442 12.28 20.44 1.35
C ASN A 442 12.20 18.90 1.46
N SER A 443 13.05 18.20 0.70
CA SER A 443 13.16 16.73 0.66
C SER A 443 14.36 16.18 1.44
N VAL A 444 15.08 17.01 2.20
CA VAL A 444 16.36 16.67 2.87
C VAL A 444 16.46 17.23 4.31
N GLU A 445 15.82 18.37 4.56
CA GLU A 445 15.86 19.09 5.85
C GLU A 445 14.56 19.89 6.07
N ALA A 446 13.46 19.17 6.25
CA ALA A 446 12.12 19.75 6.34
C ALA A 446 11.82 20.37 7.71
N HIS A 447 11.35 21.62 7.66
CA HIS A 447 10.86 22.41 8.79
C HIS A 447 9.66 23.28 8.36
N ASP A 448 8.81 22.76 7.45
CA ASP A 448 7.60 23.45 6.95
C ASP A 448 6.35 22.55 7.01
N GLY A 449 6.33 21.59 7.95
CA GLY A 449 5.17 20.76 8.27
C GLY A 449 4.13 21.49 9.12
N ALA A 450 3.73 20.93 10.26
CA ALA A 450 2.78 21.56 11.18
C ALA A 450 3.18 21.35 12.64
N ASP A 451 2.60 22.15 13.53
CA ASP A 451 2.81 21.99 14.97
C ASP A 451 2.18 20.67 15.45
N ASN A 452 2.94 19.91 16.26
CA ASN A 452 2.43 18.77 17.02
C ASN A 452 1.69 19.25 18.27
N TYR A 453 0.76 18.46 18.81
CA TYR A 453 -0.06 18.88 19.95
C TYR A 453 -0.05 17.88 21.10
N LEU A 454 0.33 18.34 22.29
CA LEU A 454 0.18 17.62 23.54
C LEU A 454 -1.11 18.06 24.24
N LEU A 455 -2.01 17.11 24.47
CA LEU A 455 -3.34 17.31 25.04
C LEU A 455 -3.41 16.67 26.43
N ILE A 456 -3.39 17.52 27.45
CA ILE A 456 -3.45 17.11 28.85
C ILE A 456 -4.90 16.80 29.24
N ASN A 457 -5.18 15.62 29.78
CA ASN A 457 -6.49 15.17 30.25
C ASN A 457 -6.90 15.98 31.50
N GLN A 458 -8.16 15.86 31.91
CA GLN A 458 -8.73 16.57 33.07
C GLN A 458 -9.66 15.66 33.90
N GLY A 459 -9.53 14.34 33.76
CA GLY A 459 -10.34 13.33 34.46
C GLY A 459 -11.84 13.38 34.15
N ASN A 460 -12.23 13.81 32.94
CA ASN A 460 -13.64 13.98 32.55
C ASN A 460 -13.93 14.04 31.03
N LEU A 461 -13.05 13.48 30.19
CA LEU A 461 -13.12 13.57 28.71
C LEU A 461 -13.12 15.02 28.16
N THR A 462 -12.42 15.94 28.84
CA THR A 462 -12.05 17.24 28.27
C THR A 462 -10.54 17.44 28.41
N PHE A 463 -9.94 18.06 27.39
CA PHE A 463 -8.49 18.13 27.25
C PHE A 463 -8.02 19.58 27.06
N THR A 464 -6.84 19.89 27.60
CA THR A 464 -6.16 21.18 27.46
C THR A 464 -4.93 21.00 26.57
N GLU A 465 -4.82 21.78 25.49
CA GLU A 465 -3.60 21.81 24.68
C GLU A 465 -2.54 22.65 25.41
N GLU A 466 -1.38 22.04 25.69
CA GLU A 466 -0.31 22.67 26.48
C GLU A 466 1.10 22.54 25.87
N SER A 467 1.25 22.09 24.63
CA SER A 467 2.55 21.79 23.97
C SER A 467 3.58 22.91 24.16
N ASP A 468 3.19 24.14 23.80
CA ASP A 468 3.99 25.37 23.88
C ASP A 468 4.31 25.79 25.34
N ALA A 469 3.50 25.34 26.31
CA ALA A 469 3.68 25.56 27.75
C ALA A 469 4.44 24.42 28.45
N ARG A 470 4.50 23.26 27.81
CA ARG A 470 5.25 22.06 28.23
C ARG A 470 6.64 21.99 27.60
N GLY A 471 6.94 22.78 26.56
CA GLY A 471 8.26 22.86 25.93
C GLY A 471 8.39 22.10 24.61
N ILE A 472 7.32 21.46 24.14
CA ILE A 472 7.29 20.81 22.82
C ILE A 472 7.02 21.87 21.76
N HIS A 473 7.96 22.01 20.82
CA HIS A 473 7.89 22.98 19.72
C HIS A 473 8.48 22.39 18.44
N GLY A 474 7.77 22.40 17.33
CA GLY A 474 8.31 21.88 16.08
C GLY A 474 7.36 22.07 14.89
N THR A 475 7.90 21.94 13.68
CA THR A 475 7.11 21.92 12.43
C THR A 475 7.68 20.86 11.46
N GLY A 476 7.93 19.67 12.01
CA GLY A 476 8.27 18.49 11.23
C GLY A 476 7.08 17.95 10.44
N TYR A 477 7.33 16.98 9.56
CA TYR A 477 6.29 16.20 8.90
C TYR A 477 6.09 14.89 9.66
N THR A 478 5.56 14.97 10.88
CA THR A 478 5.56 13.82 11.80
C THR A 478 4.58 12.74 11.35
N TYR A 479 5.07 11.50 11.24
CA TYR A 479 4.24 10.32 10.96
C TYR A 479 3.97 9.48 12.21
N VAL A 480 4.99 9.27 13.03
CA VAL A 480 4.95 8.38 14.20
C VAL A 480 5.45 9.11 15.43
N ALA A 481 4.89 8.76 16.58
CA ALA A 481 5.43 9.11 17.87
C ALA A 481 5.31 7.89 18.80
N LEU A 482 6.32 7.68 19.64
CA LEU A 482 6.32 6.64 20.68
C LEU A 482 6.55 7.29 22.05
N SER A 483 5.81 6.84 23.05
CA SER A 483 5.94 7.24 24.45
C SER A 483 6.63 6.13 25.26
N PHE A 484 7.83 6.41 25.80
CA PHE A 484 8.56 5.45 26.65
C PHE A 484 9.60 6.14 27.54
N ASP A 485 9.90 5.51 28.68
CA ASP A 485 10.98 5.83 29.61
C ASP A 485 12.35 5.57 28.95
N ALA A 486 12.87 6.53 28.17
CA ALA A 486 14.03 6.32 27.29
C ALA A 486 15.38 6.49 28.00
N ASP A 487 15.42 7.30 29.06
CA ASP A 487 16.61 7.50 29.92
C ASP A 487 16.65 6.60 31.18
N HIS A 488 15.54 5.91 31.51
CA HIS A 488 15.36 5.02 32.66
C HIS A 488 15.12 5.70 34.02
N ASP A 489 14.85 7.01 34.10
CA ASP A 489 14.53 7.71 35.36
C ASP A 489 13.10 7.47 35.90
N GLY A 490 12.15 7.13 35.02
CA GLY A 490 10.80 6.69 35.39
C GLY A 490 9.63 7.64 35.10
N ASP A 491 9.78 8.68 34.27
CA ASP A 491 8.65 9.30 33.56
C ASP A 491 8.66 8.99 32.03
N PHE A 492 7.72 9.56 31.25
CA PHE A 492 7.55 9.23 29.82
C PHE A 492 8.19 10.28 28.90
N ASP A 493 9.25 9.89 28.19
CA ASP A 493 9.79 10.62 27.04
C ASP A 493 8.94 10.42 25.78
N LEU A 494 9.09 11.30 24.79
CA LEU A 494 8.47 11.18 23.46
C LEU A 494 9.51 11.16 22.33
N PHE A 495 9.60 10.05 21.60
CA PHE A 495 10.30 9.98 20.33
C PHE A 495 9.40 10.49 19.19
N GLU A 496 9.86 11.47 18.42
CA GLU A 496 9.13 12.08 17.29
C GLU A 496 9.77 11.66 15.96
N GLY A 497 9.05 10.88 15.16
CA GLY A 497 9.49 10.38 13.85
C GLY A 497 8.98 11.25 12.69
N ASN A 498 9.90 11.92 12.01
CA ASN A 498 9.63 12.90 10.95
C ASN A 498 10.00 12.42 9.55
N ASP A 499 9.14 12.77 8.60
CA ASP A 499 9.40 12.66 7.17
C ASP A 499 10.18 13.89 6.66
N PHE A 500 11.08 13.67 5.70
CA PHE A 500 12.01 14.66 5.11
C PHE A 500 12.87 15.50 6.08
N GLY A 501 12.84 15.25 7.39
CA GLY A 501 13.39 16.13 8.43
C GLY A 501 14.08 15.37 9.57
N PRO A 502 14.65 16.07 10.57
CA PRO A 502 15.22 15.43 11.75
C PRO A 502 14.13 14.82 12.64
N ASN A 503 14.42 13.64 13.18
CA ASN A 503 13.66 13.10 14.32
C ASN A 503 14.04 13.86 15.60
N HIS A 504 13.14 13.90 16.58
CA HIS A 504 13.38 14.51 17.90
C HIS A 504 13.25 13.47 19.01
N LEU A 505 13.94 13.71 20.13
CA LEU A 505 13.71 13.00 21.38
C LEU A 505 13.37 14.06 22.44
N TRP A 506 12.10 14.17 22.76
CA TRP A 506 11.60 15.05 23.79
C TRP A 506 11.77 14.33 25.14
N ARG A 507 12.91 14.59 25.81
CA ARG A 507 13.09 14.20 27.21
C ARG A 507 12.01 14.84 28.06
N ASN A 508 11.35 14.10 28.93
CA ASN A 508 10.54 14.70 29.99
C ASN A 508 11.40 14.94 31.25
N GLU A 509 11.01 15.93 32.05
CA GLU A 509 11.75 16.41 33.21
C GLU A 509 10.73 16.77 34.33
N GLY A 510 9.81 15.86 34.63
CA GLY A 510 8.72 16.09 35.58
C GLY A 510 7.61 16.99 35.04
N GLY A 511 7.11 16.68 33.83
CA GLY A 511 6.04 17.40 33.14
C GLY A 511 6.50 18.60 32.30
N GLN A 512 7.78 18.63 31.90
CA GLN A 512 8.38 19.64 31.04
C GLN A 512 9.33 18.97 30.05
N PHE A 513 9.14 19.19 28.75
CA PHE A 513 9.89 18.53 27.69
C PHE A 513 11.10 19.35 27.19
N VAL A 514 12.17 18.65 26.84
CA VAL A 514 13.41 19.18 26.29
C VAL A 514 13.86 18.32 25.10
N ASP A 515 14.07 18.94 23.93
CA ASP A 515 14.65 18.27 22.75
C ASP A 515 16.12 17.91 22.99
N ASP A 516 16.45 16.61 23.05
CA ASP A 516 17.80 16.11 23.31
C ASP A 516 18.38 15.29 22.13
N GLU A 517 18.92 16.01 21.14
CA GLU A 517 19.77 15.43 20.09
C GLU A 517 21.01 14.71 20.65
N THR A 518 21.46 15.00 21.89
CA THR A 518 22.74 14.51 22.42
C THR A 518 22.71 13.05 22.81
N MET A 519 21.55 12.49 23.16
CA MET A 519 21.37 11.04 23.41
C MET A 519 21.53 10.19 22.15
N GLY A 520 21.45 10.78 20.94
CA GLY A 520 21.74 10.10 19.66
C GLY A 520 20.55 9.46 18.94
N LEU A 521 19.31 9.65 19.44
CA LEU A 521 18.09 9.37 18.68
C LEU A 521 17.63 10.57 17.83
N GLY A 522 17.74 11.79 18.37
CA GLY A 522 17.36 13.03 17.71
C GLY A 522 18.37 13.54 16.67
N GLY A 523 17.98 14.57 15.92
CA GLY A 523 18.85 15.31 14.97
C GLY A 523 19.17 14.57 13.66
N VAL A 524 18.91 13.26 13.57
CA VAL A 524 19.11 12.46 12.36
C VAL A 524 18.01 12.78 11.34
N SER A 525 18.35 13.48 10.26
CA SER A 525 17.43 13.70 9.14
C SER A 525 17.20 12.41 8.35
N ALA A 526 15.94 12.01 8.23
CA ALA A 526 15.55 10.76 7.57
C ALA A 526 14.16 10.89 6.92
N TYR A 527 13.52 9.76 6.63
CA TYR A 527 12.18 9.66 6.04
C TYR A 527 11.34 8.73 6.92
N THR A 528 11.20 9.08 8.21
CA THR A 528 10.69 8.16 9.22
C THR A 528 9.17 8.05 9.12
N MET A 529 8.67 6.82 8.97
CA MET A 529 7.24 6.52 8.82
C MET A 529 6.69 5.76 10.04
N GLY A 530 7.43 4.80 10.58
CA GLY A 530 7.04 4.02 11.75
C GLY A 530 8.23 3.71 12.65
N ALA A 531 7.94 3.25 13.86
CA ALA A 531 8.96 2.80 14.81
C ALA A 531 8.39 1.75 15.78
N ALA A 532 9.20 0.79 16.19
CA ALA A 532 8.85 -0.23 17.19
C ALA A 532 10.00 -0.40 18.19
N LEU A 533 9.67 -0.77 19.42
CA LEU A 533 10.58 -0.77 20.59
C LEU A 533 10.68 -2.19 21.18
N ALA A 534 11.82 -2.57 21.76
CA ALA A 534 12.01 -3.84 22.47
C ALA A 534 13.21 -3.81 23.44
N ASP A 535 13.36 -4.86 24.24
CA ASP A 535 14.52 -5.16 25.09
C ASP A 535 15.00 -6.57 24.69
N LEU A 536 15.65 -6.70 23.53
CA LEU A 536 15.82 -8.00 22.83
C LEU A 536 16.84 -8.91 23.49
N GLU A 537 17.76 -8.32 24.25
CA GLU A 537 18.76 -9.02 25.06
C GLU A 537 18.32 -9.18 26.54
N ALA A 538 17.11 -8.71 26.90
CA ALA A 538 16.47 -8.80 28.22
C ALA A 538 17.31 -8.24 29.39
N ASP A 539 18.15 -7.23 29.13
CA ASP A 539 19.13 -6.68 30.07
C ASP A 539 18.75 -5.29 30.63
N GLY A 540 17.66 -4.69 30.14
CA GLY A 540 17.17 -3.38 30.55
C GLY A 540 17.52 -2.24 29.57
N ALA A 541 18.38 -2.48 28.58
CA ALA A 541 18.63 -1.56 27.48
C ALA A 541 17.51 -1.63 26.42
N TRP A 542 17.15 -0.48 25.86
CA TRP A 542 16.20 -0.45 24.75
C TRP A 542 16.87 -0.65 23.38
N ASP A 543 16.19 -1.40 22.52
CA ASP A 543 16.36 -1.51 21.07
C ASP A 543 15.16 -0.84 20.36
N LEU A 544 15.44 0.04 19.40
CA LEU A 544 14.44 0.80 18.62
C LEU A 544 14.69 0.59 17.13
N TYR A 545 13.76 -0.07 16.43
CA TYR A 545 13.77 -0.12 14.97
C TYR A 545 12.89 1.01 14.39
N VAL A 546 13.37 1.69 13.35
CA VAL A 546 12.69 2.85 12.74
C VAL A 546 12.63 2.69 11.23
N SER A 547 11.42 2.53 10.70
CA SER A 547 11.15 2.34 9.28
C SER A 547 11.33 3.64 8.49
N ASN A 548 12.14 3.55 7.43
CA ASN A 548 12.60 4.66 6.59
C ASN A 548 12.84 4.14 5.16
N MET A 549 13.01 5.04 4.17
CA MET A 549 13.32 4.61 2.80
C MET A 549 14.78 4.14 2.64
N SER A 550 15.04 2.83 2.66
CA SER A 550 16.26 2.28 2.06
C SER A 550 16.10 2.30 0.55
N SER A 551 17.11 2.74 -0.21
CA SER A 551 17.03 2.75 -1.67
C SER A 551 18.39 2.65 -2.36
N GLU A 552 18.52 1.66 -3.24
CA GLU A 552 19.74 1.44 -4.04
C GLU A 552 20.04 2.61 -4.96
N GLU A 553 19.02 3.20 -5.60
CA GLU A 553 19.12 4.40 -6.44
C GLU A 553 19.81 5.54 -5.70
N GLY A 554 19.41 5.80 -4.45
CA GLY A 554 20.04 6.80 -3.59
C GLY A 554 21.51 6.45 -3.35
N MET A 555 21.78 5.25 -2.83
CA MET A 555 23.14 4.78 -2.53
C MET A 555 24.06 4.72 -3.78
N ARG A 556 23.49 4.45 -4.96
CA ARG A 556 24.15 4.40 -6.27
C ARG A 556 24.44 5.80 -6.82
N MET A 557 23.64 6.82 -6.48
CA MET A 557 23.74 8.16 -7.05
C MET A 557 24.47 9.17 -6.16
N VAL A 558 24.27 9.15 -4.84
CA VAL A 558 24.87 10.12 -3.89
C VAL A 558 26.41 10.21 -3.98
N PRO A 559 27.18 9.11 -4.16
CA PRO A 559 28.64 9.19 -4.31
C PRO A 559 29.10 9.99 -5.53
N HIS A 560 28.27 10.06 -6.58
CA HIS A 560 28.61 10.71 -7.86
C HIS A 560 28.10 12.16 -7.98
N ALA A 561 27.36 12.66 -6.99
CA ALA A 561 26.80 14.01 -6.97
C ALA A 561 27.89 15.08 -6.71
N ALA A 562 28.72 15.37 -7.71
CA ALA A 562 29.94 16.18 -7.56
C ALA A 562 29.71 17.62 -7.09
N ASP A 563 28.49 18.16 -7.24
CA ASP A 563 28.13 19.51 -6.81
C ASP A 563 27.87 19.66 -5.29
N LEU A 564 27.74 18.55 -4.55
CA LEU A 564 27.53 18.55 -3.09
C LEU A 564 28.84 18.63 -2.29
N SER A 565 28.82 19.32 -1.15
CA SER A 565 29.89 19.22 -0.16
C SER A 565 29.90 17.83 0.51
N ASP A 566 31.02 17.47 1.15
CA ASP A 566 31.15 16.22 1.90
C ASP A 566 30.11 16.10 3.04
N HIS A 567 29.68 17.22 3.63
CA HIS A 567 28.67 17.23 4.69
C HIS A 567 27.27 16.93 4.14
N MET A 568 26.82 17.66 3.11
CA MET A 568 25.51 17.40 2.50
C MET A 568 25.46 16.03 1.83
N ARG A 569 26.55 15.59 1.19
CA ARG A 569 26.70 14.23 0.67
C ARG A 569 26.50 13.19 1.78
N SER A 570 27.11 13.38 2.95
CA SER A 570 26.94 12.48 4.10
C SER A 570 25.50 12.47 4.63
N ARG A 571 24.76 13.59 4.54
CA ARG A 571 23.34 13.63 4.90
C ARG A 571 22.47 12.86 3.90
N VAL A 572 22.61 13.11 2.60
CA VAL A 572 21.80 12.36 1.61
C VAL A 572 22.20 10.88 1.55
N ASP A 573 23.46 10.52 1.84
CA ASP A 573 23.90 9.12 2.01
C ASP A 573 23.27 8.48 3.27
N THR A 574 23.11 9.24 4.36
CA THR A 574 22.36 8.80 5.56
C THR A 574 20.89 8.57 5.20
N ILE A 575 20.25 9.50 4.50
CA ILE A 575 18.86 9.39 4.09
C ILE A 575 18.65 8.21 3.12
N ALA A 576 19.54 7.99 2.15
CA ALA A 576 19.45 6.92 1.14
C ALA A 576 19.63 5.49 1.70
N ARG A 577 20.29 5.35 2.86
CA ARG A 577 20.41 4.07 3.57
C ARG A 577 19.16 3.71 4.37
N GLY A 578 18.25 4.66 4.56
CA GLY A 578 16.96 4.44 5.19
C GLY A 578 17.05 3.87 6.61
N ASN A 579 16.54 2.64 6.74
CA ASN A 579 16.14 1.98 7.98
C ASN A 579 17.21 1.99 9.07
N ARG A 580 16.75 2.16 10.31
CA ARG A 580 17.60 2.34 11.48
C ARG A 580 17.23 1.37 12.58
N PHE A 581 18.25 0.98 13.32
CA PHE A 581 18.15 0.18 14.52
C PHE A 581 19.07 0.88 15.51
N PHE A 582 18.49 1.55 16.49
CA PHE A 582 19.24 2.18 17.57
C PHE A 582 19.19 1.26 18.77
N SER A 583 20.31 1.07 19.46
CA SER A 583 20.21 0.54 20.83
C SER A 583 21.20 1.09 21.81
N GLN A 584 20.81 1.01 23.06
CA GLN A 584 21.60 1.47 24.20
C GLN A 584 22.70 0.44 24.54
N PRO A 585 23.86 0.86 25.06
CA PRO A 585 24.82 -0.06 25.64
C PRO A 585 24.22 -0.81 26.85
N PRO A 586 24.60 -2.08 27.05
CA PRO A 586 24.18 -2.88 28.20
C PRO A 586 24.63 -2.23 29.52
N ALA A 587 23.81 -2.36 30.56
CA ALA A 587 24.15 -1.92 31.90
C ALA A 587 25.37 -2.66 32.49
N SER A 588 25.97 -2.12 33.56
CA SER A 588 27.17 -2.70 34.18
C SER A 588 26.88 -3.92 35.07
N GLY A 589 26.19 -4.90 34.50
CA GLY A 589 25.58 -6.07 35.14
C GLY A 589 24.10 -6.13 34.75
N ALA A 590 23.66 -7.28 34.20
CA ALA A 590 22.33 -7.49 33.60
C ALA A 590 21.18 -7.59 34.64
N THR A 591 21.12 -6.63 35.56
CA THR A 591 20.12 -6.53 36.64
C THR A 591 19.82 -5.09 37.08
N GLU A 592 20.57 -4.10 36.61
CA GLU A 592 20.33 -2.67 36.80
C GLU A 592 20.06 -2.06 35.42
N PRO A 593 19.24 -1.00 35.26
CA PRO A 593 19.05 -0.35 33.97
C PRO A 593 20.31 0.43 33.52
N PRO A 594 20.40 0.84 32.25
CA PRO A 594 21.39 1.81 31.80
C PRO A 594 21.32 3.12 32.62
N PRO A 595 22.45 3.84 32.80
CA PRO A 595 22.44 5.20 33.38
C PRO A 595 21.65 6.20 32.53
N THR A 596 21.14 7.27 33.12
CA THR A 596 20.34 8.29 32.42
C THR A 596 21.06 9.00 31.26
N GLU A 597 22.34 9.34 31.42
CA GLU A 597 23.18 9.89 30.33
C GLU A 597 23.62 8.83 29.28
N THR A 598 22.81 7.79 29.03
CA THR A 598 23.15 6.69 28.10
C THR A 598 22.96 7.07 26.63
N LEU A 599 24.09 7.14 25.91
CA LEU A 599 24.13 7.36 24.47
C LEU A 599 23.66 6.13 23.68
N TRP A 600 22.57 6.30 22.92
CA TRP A 600 22.08 5.35 21.93
C TRP A 600 23.07 5.21 20.76
N ARG A 601 22.99 4.08 20.05
CA ARG A 601 23.87 3.78 18.91
C ARG A 601 23.11 3.20 17.75
N GLU A 602 23.15 3.90 16.62
CA GLU A 602 22.71 3.37 15.33
C GLU A 602 23.59 2.16 14.92
N ARG A 603 22.94 1.04 14.63
CA ARG A 603 23.56 -0.28 14.43
C ARG A 603 22.99 -1.05 13.24
N ALA A 604 21.95 -0.58 12.52
CA ALA A 604 21.25 -1.37 11.49
C ALA A 604 22.19 -1.99 10.45
N GLN A 605 23.14 -1.20 9.93
CA GLN A 605 24.17 -1.67 9.00
C GLN A 605 25.08 -2.75 9.59
N THR A 606 25.41 -2.64 10.89
CA THR A 606 26.25 -3.60 11.62
C THR A 606 25.48 -4.87 12.02
N LEU A 607 24.14 -4.79 12.05
CA LEU A 607 23.26 -5.91 12.37
C LEU A 607 22.72 -6.62 11.11
N GLY A 608 22.75 -5.95 9.95
CA GLY A 608 22.25 -6.47 8.66
C GLY A 608 20.80 -6.10 8.35
N VAL A 609 20.19 -5.21 9.14
CA VAL A 609 18.74 -4.92 9.11
C VAL A 609 18.40 -3.56 8.46
N HIS A 610 19.36 -2.88 7.83
CA HIS A 610 19.10 -1.64 7.09
C HIS A 610 18.43 -1.86 5.72
N GLU A 611 18.60 -3.06 5.13
CA GLU A 611 18.04 -3.45 3.81
C GLU A 611 16.54 -3.80 3.88
N GLY A 612 15.79 -3.05 4.67
CA GLY A 612 14.34 -3.15 4.85
C GLY A 612 13.51 -2.44 3.78
N GLU A 613 14.11 -2.00 2.64
CA GLU A 613 13.47 -1.28 1.52
C GLU A 613 12.70 0.00 1.92
N TRP A 614 11.69 0.46 1.15
CA TRP A 614 10.80 1.57 1.55
C TRP A 614 9.81 1.16 2.65
N ALA A 615 10.34 1.00 3.85
CA ALA A 615 9.58 0.51 4.99
C ALA A 615 8.54 1.53 5.46
N TRP A 616 7.29 1.07 5.62
CA TRP A 616 6.21 1.81 6.27
C TRP A 616 5.99 1.29 7.69
N GLY A 617 5.37 0.12 7.83
CA GLY A 617 5.19 -0.54 9.11
C GLY A 617 6.44 -1.30 9.54
N CYS A 618 6.64 -1.37 10.86
CA CYS A 618 7.57 -2.29 11.48
C CYS A 618 7.01 -2.78 12.82
N GLN A 619 7.37 -3.99 13.24
CA GLN A 619 6.97 -4.61 14.51
C GLN A 619 8.08 -5.54 15.02
N PHE A 620 8.20 -5.66 16.34
CA PHE A 620 9.00 -6.69 17.00
C PHE A 620 8.09 -7.85 17.42
N VAL A 621 8.16 -9.00 16.75
CA VAL A 621 7.21 -10.10 16.90
C VAL A 621 7.91 -11.46 16.94
N ASP A 622 7.54 -12.27 17.93
CA ASP A 622 7.92 -13.68 18.10
C ASP A 622 7.15 -14.50 17.06
N VAL A 623 7.78 -14.84 15.93
CA VAL A 623 7.06 -15.45 14.78
C VAL A 623 7.05 -16.97 14.79
N ASP A 624 8.05 -17.61 15.39
CA ASP A 624 8.24 -19.07 15.36
C ASP A 624 8.08 -19.76 16.72
N GLY A 625 7.84 -18.98 17.79
CA GLY A 625 7.51 -19.50 19.11
C GLY A 625 8.70 -19.82 20.00
N ASP A 626 9.94 -19.45 19.63
CA ASP A 626 11.11 -19.66 20.50
C ASP A 626 11.20 -18.67 21.68
N GLY A 627 10.45 -17.56 21.62
CA GLY A 627 10.37 -16.53 22.66
C GLY A 627 11.22 -15.28 22.39
N ALA A 628 12.13 -15.33 21.41
CA ALA A 628 12.76 -14.16 20.82
C ALA A 628 11.72 -13.23 20.14
N GLN A 629 12.18 -12.13 19.56
CA GLN A 629 11.35 -11.26 18.73
C GLN A 629 12.11 -10.91 17.45
N GLU A 630 11.45 -11.14 16.33
CA GLU A 630 11.91 -10.87 14.98
C GLU A 630 11.50 -9.47 14.53
N ILE A 631 12.22 -8.90 13.56
CA ILE A 631 11.83 -7.61 12.96
C ILE A 631 11.00 -7.89 11.72
N LEU A 632 9.72 -7.59 11.80
CA LEU A 632 8.79 -7.60 10.68
C LEU A 632 8.74 -6.20 10.04
N VAL A 633 8.74 -6.11 8.71
CA VAL A 633 8.74 -4.83 7.97
C VAL A 633 7.83 -4.91 6.75
N THR A 634 6.93 -3.93 6.59
CA THR A 634 6.05 -3.81 5.41
C THR A 634 6.48 -2.70 4.46
N ASN A 635 6.34 -2.91 3.15
CA ASN A 635 7.07 -2.17 2.11
C ASN A 635 6.22 -1.66 0.94
N GLY A 636 6.86 -0.88 0.04
CA GLY A 636 6.26 -0.39 -1.20
C GLY A 636 5.45 0.89 -1.02
N PHE A 637 5.81 1.96 -1.75
CA PHE A 637 5.09 3.23 -1.68
C PHE A 637 3.82 3.23 -2.52
N ALA A 638 3.90 3.02 -3.84
CA ALA A 638 2.70 2.96 -4.68
C ALA A 638 2.91 2.21 -6.00
N SER A 639 2.27 1.05 -6.10
CA SER A 639 2.29 0.17 -7.25
C SER A 639 1.26 0.58 -8.32
N HIS A 640 1.70 0.60 -9.58
CA HIS A 640 0.84 0.90 -10.72
C HIS A 640 0.22 -0.37 -11.33
N GLN A 641 -1.08 -0.32 -11.67
CA GLN A 641 -1.85 -1.50 -12.13
C GLN A 641 -1.31 -2.15 -13.41
N ASP A 642 -0.58 -1.41 -14.24
CA ASP A 642 0.22 -1.94 -15.34
C ASP A 642 1.70 -1.98 -14.92
N ALA A 643 2.12 -3.15 -14.42
CA ALA A 643 3.49 -3.45 -14.00
C ALA A 643 4.50 -3.54 -15.17
N SER A 644 4.08 -3.29 -16.42
CA SER A 644 5.02 -3.08 -17.54
C SER A 644 5.50 -1.64 -17.67
N LEU A 645 4.91 -0.71 -16.90
CA LEU A 645 5.43 0.64 -16.73
C LEU A 645 6.52 0.62 -15.63
N GLY A 646 7.72 1.07 -15.97
CA GLY A 646 8.87 1.05 -15.05
C GLY A 646 8.74 2.03 -13.89
N ASP A 647 9.62 1.86 -12.90
CA ASP A 647 9.58 2.65 -11.66
C ASP A 647 10.21 4.06 -11.81
N TRP A 648 9.93 4.92 -10.83
CA TRP A 648 10.38 6.31 -10.73
C TRP A 648 11.37 6.63 -9.61
N GLN A 649 11.80 5.63 -8.82
CA GLN A 649 12.83 5.75 -7.78
C GLN A 649 14.10 6.51 -8.26
N THR A 650 14.61 6.22 -9.48
CA THR A 650 15.75 6.96 -10.07
C THR A 650 15.42 8.44 -10.32
N TYR A 651 14.19 8.80 -10.70
CA TYR A 651 13.78 10.20 -10.85
C TYR A 651 13.67 10.90 -9.49
N TYR A 652 13.10 10.22 -8.50
CA TYR A 652 12.98 10.73 -7.14
C TYR A 652 14.35 11.11 -6.56
N TRP A 653 15.35 10.22 -6.63
CA TRP A 653 16.69 10.51 -6.10
C TRP A 653 17.46 11.60 -6.86
N ARG A 654 17.20 11.79 -8.16
CA ARG A 654 17.68 12.97 -8.88
C ARG A 654 17.12 14.27 -8.29
N GLN A 655 15.87 14.26 -7.84
CA GLN A 655 15.26 15.43 -7.23
C GLN A 655 15.79 15.69 -5.81
N VAL A 656 15.94 14.66 -4.99
CA VAL A 656 16.58 14.79 -3.65
C VAL A 656 17.99 15.39 -3.79
N LEU A 657 18.75 14.99 -4.81
CA LEU A 657 20.09 15.54 -5.08
C LEU A 657 20.08 16.98 -5.61
N ASP A 658 19.11 17.38 -6.45
CA ASP A 658 18.95 18.77 -6.90
C ASP A 658 18.49 19.68 -5.75
N ASP A 659 17.57 19.22 -4.90
CA ASP A 659 17.16 19.95 -3.68
C ASP A 659 18.32 20.07 -2.68
N ALA A 660 19.06 18.99 -2.39
CA ALA A 660 20.28 19.03 -1.58
C ALA A 660 21.27 20.10 -2.07
N ALA A 661 21.52 20.13 -3.38
CA ALA A 661 22.43 21.10 -3.99
C ALA A 661 21.87 22.54 -3.96
N ARG A 662 20.55 22.72 -4.03
CA ARG A 662 19.89 24.03 -3.87
C ARG A 662 20.05 24.57 -2.45
N LEU A 663 19.85 23.72 -1.44
CA LEU A 663 19.96 24.09 -0.03
C LEU A 663 21.35 24.61 0.31
N GLU A 664 22.41 23.93 -0.13
CA GLU A 664 23.80 24.40 0.07
C GLU A 664 24.08 25.77 -0.58
N ARG A 665 23.35 26.13 -1.64
CA ARG A 665 23.43 27.43 -2.32
C ARG A 665 22.48 28.49 -1.74
N GLY A 666 21.64 28.14 -0.77
CA GLY A 666 20.56 29.00 -0.26
C GLY A 666 19.48 29.31 -1.30
N GLU A 667 19.32 28.43 -2.30
CA GLU A 667 18.30 28.53 -3.34
C GLU A 667 16.95 27.97 -2.87
N ARG A 668 15.88 28.33 -3.58
CA ARG A 668 14.61 27.63 -3.44
C ARG A 668 14.70 26.25 -4.06
N THR A 669 14.43 25.24 -3.25
CA THR A 669 14.03 23.88 -3.65
C THR A 669 12.82 23.92 -4.60
N ALA A 670 12.57 22.83 -5.30
CA ALA A 670 11.51 22.79 -6.31
C ALA A 670 10.78 21.44 -6.32
N ASP A 671 9.64 21.36 -5.64
CA ASP A 671 8.69 20.26 -5.82
C ASP A 671 8.31 20.12 -7.31
N VAL A 672 8.95 19.20 -8.01
CA VAL A 672 8.63 18.82 -9.39
C VAL A 672 7.79 17.56 -9.45
N ASN A 673 7.66 16.83 -8.34
CA ASN A 673 6.73 15.72 -8.18
C ASN A 673 5.31 16.20 -8.54
N THR A 674 4.84 17.33 -8.01
CA THR A 674 3.52 17.89 -8.39
C THR A 674 3.44 18.53 -9.80
N LYS A 675 4.54 18.56 -10.57
CA LYS A 675 4.65 19.32 -11.84
C LYS A 675 4.87 18.47 -13.10
N VAL A 676 5.40 17.25 -12.97
CA VAL A 676 5.52 16.29 -14.08
C VAL A 676 4.28 15.40 -14.13
N ARG A 677 3.88 14.96 -15.34
CA ARG A 677 2.89 13.88 -15.50
C ARG A 677 3.62 12.59 -15.80
N PHE A 678 3.65 11.70 -14.83
CA PHE A 678 4.22 10.36 -14.96
C PHE A 678 3.11 9.30 -15.15
N GLN A 679 3.50 8.08 -15.53
CA GLN A 679 2.66 6.87 -15.61
C GLN A 679 3.55 5.66 -15.31
N GLY A 680 3.34 5.01 -14.17
CA GLY A 680 4.13 3.89 -13.66
C GLY A 680 4.17 3.87 -12.14
N SER A 681 4.88 2.91 -11.55
CA SER A 681 5.03 2.78 -10.09
C SER A 681 5.96 3.86 -9.52
N PHE A 682 5.71 4.24 -8.27
CA PHE A 682 6.57 5.12 -7.50
C PHE A 682 7.11 4.29 -6.34
N ASN A 683 8.22 3.59 -6.59
CA ASN A 683 8.77 2.48 -5.82
C ASN A 683 7.68 1.53 -5.31
N GLY A 684 7.09 0.80 -6.25
CA GLY A 684 6.06 -0.22 -5.98
C GLY A 684 6.58 -1.63 -6.22
N HIS A 685 5.92 -2.63 -5.63
CA HIS A 685 6.31 -4.05 -5.65
C HIS A 685 7.65 -4.37 -4.95
N GLU A 686 8.09 -3.52 -4.03
CA GLU A 686 9.09 -3.91 -3.02
C GLU A 686 8.52 -5.02 -2.13
N ARG A 687 9.40 -5.85 -1.57
CA ARG A 687 9.00 -6.99 -0.73
C ARG A 687 8.95 -6.61 0.74
N ASP A 688 7.92 -7.06 1.42
CA ASP A 688 7.92 -7.15 2.88
C ASP A 688 9.12 -8.00 3.35
N ARG A 689 9.67 -7.69 4.53
CA ARG A 689 10.86 -8.36 5.10
C ARG A 689 10.58 -8.93 6.49
N LEU A 690 11.23 -10.04 6.80
CA LEU A 690 11.21 -10.68 8.11
C LEU A 690 12.63 -11.06 8.50
N PHE A 691 13.25 -10.30 9.41
CA PHE A 691 14.60 -10.54 9.89
C PHE A 691 14.57 -11.47 11.12
N VAL A 692 15.14 -12.68 10.97
CA VAL A 692 15.18 -13.75 11.98
C VAL A 692 16.46 -13.70 12.79
N ARG A 693 16.39 -13.83 14.14
CA ARG A 693 17.58 -13.83 15.02
C ARG A 693 18.36 -15.15 14.91
N THR A 694 19.69 -15.08 14.83
CA THR A 694 20.53 -16.25 14.50
C THR A 694 21.05 -17.05 15.70
N GLY A 695 20.54 -16.80 16.92
CA GLY A 695 20.89 -17.56 18.13
C GLY A 695 22.38 -17.59 18.50
N GLY A 696 23.19 -16.64 18.00
CA GLY A 696 24.64 -16.63 18.18
C GLY A 696 25.42 -17.63 17.33
N THR A 697 24.81 -18.24 16.31
CA THR A 697 25.48 -19.17 15.39
C THR A 697 26.60 -18.52 14.56
N ASP A 698 26.47 -17.23 14.28
CA ASP A 698 27.58 -16.34 13.92
C ASP A 698 27.40 -15.01 14.68
N PRO A 699 28.23 -14.67 15.69
CA PRO A 699 28.08 -13.45 16.47
C PRO A 699 28.42 -12.18 15.68
N ASP A 700 29.07 -12.30 14.51
CA ASP A 700 29.19 -11.17 13.58
C ASP A 700 27.90 -10.99 12.75
N ARG A 701 26.93 -11.92 12.79
CA ARG A 701 25.68 -11.90 12.00
C ARG A 701 24.43 -12.27 12.81
N PRO A 702 23.97 -11.40 13.72
CA PRO A 702 22.82 -11.70 14.58
C PRO A 702 21.45 -11.81 13.87
N TRP A 703 21.34 -11.37 12.60
CA TRP A 703 20.07 -11.37 11.84
C TRP A 703 20.22 -11.94 10.42
N VAL A 704 19.15 -12.55 9.89
CA VAL A 704 19.01 -12.96 8.48
C VAL A 704 17.60 -12.69 7.95
N ASP A 705 17.47 -12.22 6.70
CA ASP A 705 16.17 -12.08 6.03
C ASP A 705 15.59 -13.45 5.65
N GLY A 706 14.61 -13.92 6.41
CA GLY A 706 13.95 -15.22 6.27
C GLY A 706 12.65 -15.22 5.46
N GLY A 707 12.16 -14.06 5.02
CA GLY A 707 10.78 -13.88 4.54
C GLY A 707 10.28 -14.94 3.57
N TYR A 708 11.02 -15.21 2.49
CA TYR A 708 10.68 -16.23 1.49
C TYR A 708 10.49 -17.65 2.04
N CYS A 709 11.36 -18.03 2.98
CA CYS A 709 11.34 -19.36 3.57
C CYS A 709 10.18 -19.54 4.55
N LEU A 710 9.64 -18.42 5.08
CA LEU A 710 8.59 -18.40 6.09
C LEU A 710 7.22 -17.97 5.55
N GLY A 711 7.12 -17.46 4.32
CA GLY A 711 5.86 -17.03 3.71
C GLY A 711 5.51 -15.55 3.94
N PHE A 712 6.52 -14.73 4.22
CA PHE A 712 6.40 -13.30 4.49
C PHE A 712 7.38 -12.50 3.61
N ASP A 713 7.11 -12.44 2.30
CA ASP A 713 7.88 -11.62 1.34
C ASP A 713 7.09 -11.21 0.09
N ASP A 714 5.79 -10.97 0.27
CA ASP A 714 4.90 -10.46 -0.77
C ASP A 714 5.26 -9.03 -1.21
N SER A 715 4.78 -8.66 -2.40
CA SER A 715 5.10 -7.40 -3.10
C SER A 715 3.87 -6.49 -3.26
N HIS A 716 3.12 -6.37 -2.16
CA HIS A 716 1.98 -5.45 -2.02
C HIS A 716 2.45 -4.15 -1.35
N ASP A 717 1.76 -3.03 -1.59
CA ASP A 717 2.08 -1.76 -0.90
C ASP A 717 1.56 -1.82 0.56
N GLY A 718 2.36 -2.39 1.46
CA GLY A 718 2.03 -2.62 2.87
C GLY A 718 2.08 -1.35 3.74
N ARG A 719 1.29 -1.31 4.82
CA ARG A 719 1.19 -0.18 5.76
C ARG A 719 1.18 -0.69 7.21
N ALA A 720 0.01 -0.73 7.84
CA ALA A 720 -0.12 -1.09 9.25
C ALA A 720 -0.01 -2.61 9.46
N ILE A 721 0.58 -3.02 10.58
CA ILE A 721 0.81 -4.40 11.02
C ILE A 721 0.15 -4.57 12.39
N ALA A 722 -0.54 -5.67 12.63
CA ALA A 722 -1.11 -6.04 13.93
C ALA A 722 -0.87 -7.55 14.19
N PRO A 723 0.10 -7.91 15.05
CA PRO A 723 0.28 -9.28 15.52
C PRO A 723 -0.79 -9.67 16.54
N LEU A 724 -1.35 -10.87 16.45
CA LEU A 724 -2.37 -11.39 17.38
C LEU A 724 -2.45 -12.91 17.37
N ASP A 725 -2.78 -13.52 18.51
CA ASP A 725 -3.19 -14.92 18.62
C ASP A 725 -4.71 -14.99 18.38
N ALA A 726 -5.12 -15.13 17.11
CA ALA A 726 -6.53 -14.98 16.71
C ALA A 726 -7.34 -16.27 16.90
N ASP A 727 -6.75 -17.43 16.61
CA ASP A 727 -7.44 -18.71 16.75
C ASP A 727 -7.37 -19.29 18.16
N GLY A 728 -6.54 -18.75 19.06
CA GLY A 728 -6.34 -19.20 20.45
C GLY A 728 -5.33 -20.33 20.61
N ASP A 729 -4.58 -20.66 19.56
CA ASP A 729 -3.57 -21.71 19.57
C ASP A 729 -2.40 -21.36 20.51
N GLY A 730 -1.73 -20.25 20.25
CA GLY A 730 -0.59 -19.79 21.04
C GLY A 730 0.64 -19.33 20.25
N ASP A 731 0.69 -19.53 18.95
CA ASP A 731 1.56 -18.73 18.09
C ASP A 731 0.88 -17.39 17.72
N LEU A 732 1.57 -16.55 16.95
CA LEU A 732 1.07 -15.23 16.53
C LEU A 732 0.77 -15.19 15.04
N ASP A 733 -0.48 -14.90 14.71
CA ASP A 733 -0.94 -14.49 13.39
C ASP A 733 -0.57 -13.03 13.09
N LEU A 734 -0.64 -12.66 11.81
CA LEU A 734 -0.36 -11.31 11.34
C LEU A 734 -1.52 -10.75 10.52
N ALA A 735 -2.21 -9.74 11.06
CA ALA A 735 -3.10 -8.87 10.28
C ALA A 735 -2.29 -7.72 9.65
N ILE A 736 -2.48 -7.45 8.37
CA ILE A 736 -1.68 -6.49 7.59
C ILE A 736 -2.60 -5.62 6.75
N LEU A 737 -2.57 -4.31 6.94
CA LEU A 737 -3.29 -3.38 6.07
C LEU A 737 -2.36 -2.94 4.93
N THR A 738 -2.76 -3.22 3.69
CA THR A 738 -2.08 -2.75 2.47
C THR A 738 -2.90 -1.65 1.80
N LEU A 739 -2.36 -0.99 0.76
CA LEU A 739 -3.18 -0.13 -0.11
C LEU A 739 -4.24 -0.94 -0.88
N GLY A 740 -4.04 -2.24 -1.09
CA GLY A 740 -4.98 -3.12 -1.80
C GLY A 740 -6.15 -3.57 -0.93
N GLY A 741 -5.88 -4.00 0.30
CA GLY A 741 -6.86 -4.63 1.19
C GLY A 741 -6.43 -4.64 2.66
N LEU A 742 -7.23 -5.29 3.51
CA LEU A 742 -6.73 -5.94 4.72
C LEU A 742 -6.36 -7.37 4.31
N GLU A 743 -5.23 -7.87 4.81
CA GLU A 743 -4.74 -9.22 4.65
C GLU A 743 -4.56 -9.85 6.05
N PHE A 744 -4.64 -11.17 6.14
CA PHE A 744 -4.44 -11.93 7.36
C PHE A 744 -3.68 -13.21 7.07
N ARG A 745 -2.53 -13.36 7.73
CA ARG A 745 -1.64 -14.50 7.61
C ARG A 745 -1.75 -15.34 8.87
N GLU A 746 -2.40 -16.50 8.71
CA GLU A 746 -2.48 -17.54 9.72
C GLU A 746 -1.09 -18.13 9.92
N ASN A 747 -0.64 -18.25 11.16
CA ASN A 747 0.54 -19.03 11.48
C ASN A 747 0.15 -20.52 11.49
N VAL A 748 0.90 -21.35 10.76
CA VAL A 748 0.60 -22.80 10.59
C VAL A 748 1.70 -23.66 11.18
N SER A 749 2.25 -23.21 12.31
CA SER A 749 3.29 -23.90 13.05
C SER A 749 2.80 -25.21 13.68
N ALA A 750 3.64 -25.84 14.50
CA ALA A 750 3.17 -26.85 15.44
C ALA A 750 2.75 -26.14 16.73
N PRO A 751 1.47 -26.20 17.14
CA PRO A 751 0.91 -25.40 18.24
C PRO A 751 1.84 -25.21 19.43
N VAL A 752 2.20 -23.96 19.73
CA VAL A 752 3.13 -23.64 20.82
C VAL A 752 2.52 -24.18 22.12
N ALA A 753 3.16 -25.18 22.73
CA ALA A 753 2.61 -25.85 23.92
C ALA A 753 2.84 -25.05 25.22
N SER A 754 3.62 -23.98 25.14
CA SER A 754 4.28 -23.32 26.25
C SER A 754 4.31 -21.80 26.04
N TRP A 755 3.17 -21.13 26.19
CA TRP A 755 3.05 -19.67 26.07
C TRP A 755 2.31 -19.05 27.27
N VAL A 756 2.25 -17.73 27.34
CA VAL A 756 1.32 -17.00 28.21
C VAL A 756 0.92 -15.67 27.58
N ARG A 757 -0.33 -15.25 27.82
CA ARG A 757 -0.80 -13.89 27.54
C ARG A 757 -0.92 -13.14 28.87
N LEU A 758 -0.23 -12.01 29.04
CA LEU A 758 -0.20 -11.25 30.31
C LEU A 758 -0.94 -9.91 30.19
N ARG A 759 -2.01 -9.74 30.95
CA ARG A 759 -2.73 -8.46 31.10
C ARG A 759 -2.22 -7.72 32.33
N LEU A 760 -1.30 -6.77 32.15
CA LEU A 760 -0.80 -5.90 33.22
C LEU A 760 -1.72 -4.69 33.40
N LEU A 761 -2.30 -4.56 34.59
CA LEU A 761 -3.16 -3.43 34.95
C LEU A 761 -2.53 -2.60 36.06
N ASP A 762 -2.70 -1.27 35.98
CA ASP A 762 -2.16 -0.29 36.91
C ASP A 762 -2.97 -0.23 38.23
N GLY A 763 -2.84 0.87 39.00
CA GLY A 763 -3.63 1.08 40.22
C GLY A 763 -5.07 1.55 39.98
N SER A 764 -5.38 2.00 38.76
CA SER A 764 -6.68 2.50 38.29
C SER A 764 -7.52 1.38 37.69
N GLY A 765 -6.87 0.42 37.02
CA GLY A 765 -7.47 -0.64 36.21
C GLY A 765 -7.14 -0.53 34.71
N GLN A 766 -6.32 0.44 34.31
CA GLN A 766 -5.86 0.65 32.94
C GLN A 766 -4.71 -0.28 32.56
N PRO A 767 -4.49 -0.56 31.26
CA PRO A 767 -3.24 -1.09 30.76
C PRO A 767 -2.04 -0.33 31.32
N ALA A 768 -1.12 -1.03 31.99
CA ALA A 768 0.04 -0.41 32.62
C ALA A 768 1.14 -0.08 31.59
N LEU A 769 0.87 0.90 30.71
CA LEU A 769 1.77 1.36 29.64
C LEU A 769 3.20 1.57 30.17
N GLY A 770 4.21 1.26 29.36
CA GLY A 770 5.63 1.39 29.73
C GLY A 770 6.13 0.39 30.78
N ALA A 771 5.27 -0.36 31.47
CA ALA A 771 5.69 -1.40 32.41
C ALA A 771 6.41 -2.53 31.67
N ARG A 772 7.56 -2.95 32.20
CA ARG A 772 8.45 -3.95 31.59
C ARG A 772 8.43 -5.25 32.39
N VAL A 773 8.44 -6.38 31.69
CA VAL A 773 8.39 -7.72 32.26
C VAL A 773 9.62 -8.50 31.83
N TYR A 774 10.33 -9.09 32.80
CA TYR A 774 11.50 -9.93 32.59
C TYR A 774 11.18 -11.34 33.08
N LEU A 775 11.25 -12.32 32.17
CA LEU A 775 10.80 -13.70 32.41
C LEU A 775 11.97 -14.65 32.31
N THR A 776 12.21 -15.44 33.35
CA THR A 776 13.19 -16.53 33.33
C THR A 776 12.45 -17.87 33.29
N ALA A 777 12.80 -18.71 32.31
CA ALA A 777 12.34 -20.09 32.19
C ALA A 777 13.53 -20.96 31.80
N GLY A 778 13.92 -21.91 32.65
CA GLY A 778 15.13 -22.72 32.41
C GLY A 778 16.43 -21.91 32.56
N GLU A 779 17.23 -21.83 31.49
CA GLU A 779 18.47 -21.02 31.44
C GLU A 779 18.28 -19.67 30.73
N ASP A 780 17.17 -19.50 30.01
CA ASP A 780 16.88 -18.34 29.18
C ASP A 780 16.19 -17.22 29.96
N THR A 781 16.32 -15.98 29.48
CA THR A 781 15.57 -14.83 30.01
C THR A 781 15.13 -13.92 28.88
N LEU A 782 13.84 -13.58 28.89
CA LEU A 782 13.15 -12.79 27.87
C LEU A 782 12.61 -11.49 28.49
N ALA A 783 12.39 -10.47 27.67
CA ALA A 783 11.69 -9.25 28.08
C ALA A 783 10.55 -8.88 27.11
N ARG A 784 9.57 -8.14 27.64
CA ARG A 784 8.46 -7.48 26.92
C ARG A 784 8.05 -6.21 27.68
N HIS A 785 7.47 -5.23 27.01
CA HIS A 785 6.91 -4.00 27.60
C HIS A 785 5.47 -3.80 27.15
N VAL A 786 4.66 -3.11 27.97
CA VAL A 786 3.28 -2.73 27.59
C VAL A 786 3.33 -1.49 26.70
N ALA A 787 2.78 -1.60 25.50
CA ALA A 787 2.58 -0.50 24.56
C ALA A 787 1.13 -0.53 24.03
N LEU A 788 0.70 0.59 23.42
CA LEU A 788 -0.53 0.65 22.63
C LEU A 788 -0.30 1.02 21.17
N VAL A 789 0.77 1.75 20.85
CA VAL A 789 1.01 2.29 19.50
C VAL A 789 2.45 2.06 19.11
N GLU A 790 2.66 1.20 18.10
CA GLU A 790 3.97 0.91 17.48
C GLU A 790 3.78 0.65 15.98
N GLY A 791 4.81 0.88 15.17
CA GLY A 791 4.76 0.77 13.71
C GLY A 791 4.21 2.02 13.03
N PHE A 792 3.49 1.85 11.91
CA PHE A 792 2.85 2.93 11.15
C PHE A 792 1.33 2.77 11.17
N GLN A 793 0.61 3.76 11.72
CA GLN A 793 -0.85 3.75 11.88
C GLN A 793 -1.39 2.43 12.48
N SER A 794 -0.66 1.89 13.45
CA SER A 794 -0.89 0.60 14.09
C SER A 794 -1.15 0.77 15.59
N GLN A 795 -2.17 0.08 16.10
CA GLN A 795 -2.37 -0.16 17.54
C GLN A 795 -2.08 -1.64 17.84
N VAL A 796 -1.21 -1.88 18.82
CA VAL A 796 -0.83 -3.21 19.28
C VAL A 796 -1.67 -3.63 20.49
N SER A 797 -1.69 -4.93 20.77
CA SER A 797 -2.33 -5.48 21.97
C SER A 797 -1.63 -4.96 23.24
N PRO A 798 -2.35 -4.42 24.24
CA PRO A 798 -1.79 -4.14 25.56
C PRO A 798 -1.51 -5.41 26.37
N ASP A 799 -2.13 -6.54 26.01
CA ASP A 799 -1.78 -7.85 26.57
C ASP A 799 -0.50 -8.36 25.91
N LEU A 800 0.49 -8.73 26.74
CA LEU A 800 1.79 -9.21 26.28
C LEU A 800 1.71 -10.69 25.91
N HIS A 801 2.02 -11.05 24.67
CA HIS A 801 2.15 -12.45 24.23
C HIS A 801 3.60 -12.91 24.34
N ILE A 802 3.82 -14.06 24.99
CA ILE A 802 5.15 -14.59 25.29
C ILE A 802 5.14 -16.10 25.05
N SER A 803 5.88 -16.56 24.05
CA SER A 803 6.26 -17.97 23.90
C SER A 803 7.41 -18.30 24.85
N LEU A 804 7.56 -19.58 25.19
CA LEU A 804 8.57 -20.09 26.12
C LEU A 804 9.15 -21.42 25.60
N PRO A 805 10.41 -21.75 25.94
CA PRO A 805 11.09 -22.95 25.45
C PRO A 805 10.29 -24.26 25.60
N ASP A 806 10.41 -25.09 24.57
CA ASP A 806 9.57 -26.26 24.30
C ASP A 806 9.42 -27.21 25.51
N GLY A 807 8.21 -27.25 26.08
CA GLY A 807 7.88 -28.04 27.27
C GLY A 807 7.89 -27.30 28.61
N ALA A 808 8.10 -25.97 28.62
CA ALA A 808 7.88 -25.14 29.81
C ALA A 808 6.40 -25.20 30.28
N THR A 809 6.19 -25.63 31.53
CA THR A 809 4.85 -25.77 32.15
C THR A 809 4.50 -24.65 33.13
N ALA A 810 5.48 -23.80 33.43
CA ALA A 810 5.34 -22.54 34.15
C ALA A 810 6.56 -21.66 33.83
N ILE A 811 6.42 -20.35 33.99
CA ILE A 811 7.56 -19.42 34.12
C ILE A 811 8.13 -19.61 35.52
N ASP A 812 9.43 -19.94 35.63
CA ASP A 812 10.08 -20.16 36.92
C ASP A 812 10.05 -18.87 37.77
N ARG A 813 10.44 -17.74 37.16
CA ARG A 813 10.45 -16.42 37.81
C ARG A 813 10.10 -15.31 36.81
N MET A 814 9.29 -14.36 37.25
CA MET A 814 8.95 -13.15 36.49
C MET A 814 9.19 -11.91 37.35
N ARG A 815 10.00 -10.96 36.88
CA ARG A 815 10.16 -9.62 37.46
C ARG A 815 9.34 -8.63 36.65
N ILE A 816 8.56 -7.78 37.32
CA ILE A 816 7.86 -6.65 36.70
C ILE A 816 8.52 -5.37 37.20
N ARG A 817 8.90 -4.45 36.30
CA ARG A 817 9.25 -3.05 36.61
C ARG A 817 8.09 -2.18 36.11
N TRP A 818 7.37 -1.54 37.03
CA TRP A 818 6.37 -0.52 36.71
C TRP A 818 7.08 0.80 36.34
N VAL A 819 6.38 1.71 35.63
CA VAL A 819 6.96 2.99 35.16
C VAL A 819 7.59 3.80 36.29
N ASP A 820 6.91 3.94 37.43
CA ASP A 820 7.37 4.66 38.63
C ASP A 820 8.55 4.01 39.39
N GLY A 821 9.30 3.13 38.72
CA GLY A 821 10.48 2.44 39.24
C GLY A 821 10.19 1.35 40.26
N HIS A 822 8.93 1.07 40.60
CA HIS A 822 8.60 -0.03 41.51
C HIS A 822 8.82 -1.39 40.86
N GLU A 823 9.50 -2.31 41.55
CA GLU A 823 9.69 -3.69 41.10
C GLU A 823 8.90 -4.71 41.93
N GLU A 824 8.35 -5.72 41.25
CA GLU A 824 7.78 -6.92 41.85
C GLU A 824 8.43 -8.19 41.29
N THR A 825 8.31 -9.31 42.00
CA THR A 825 8.73 -10.63 41.53
C THR A 825 7.67 -11.65 41.87
N LEU A 826 7.26 -12.43 40.86
CA LEU A 826 6.35 -13.57 40.94
C LEU A 826 7.12 -14.84 40.52
N GLU A 827 6.67 -16.01 40.97
CA GLU A 827 7.32 -17.30 40.73
C GLU A 827 6.27 -18.37 40.38
N GLY A 828 6.59 -19.27 39.45
CA GLY A 828 5.74 -20.40 39.07
C GLY A 828 4.43 -20.01 38.36
N ILE A 829 4.48 -19.09 37.39
CA ILE A 829 3.28 -18.64 36.65
C ILE A 829 2.90 -19.68 35.59
N PRO A 830 1.71 -20.30 35.64
CA PRO A 830 1.28 -21.36 34.72
C PRO A 830 1.00 -20.89 33.28
N THR A 831 1.38 -21.71 32.30
CA THR A 831 1.31 -21.46 30.84
C THR A 831 -0.01 -21.91 30.18
N GLY A 832 -0.22 -21.51 28.92
CA GLY A 832 -1.31 -21.92 28.02
C GLY A 832 -2.63 -21.16 28.20
N GLN A 833 -2.57 -19.90 28.67
CA GLN A 833 -3.74 -19.17 29.19
C GLN A 833 -3.46 -17.66 29.41
N LEU A 834 -4.52 -16.89 29.65
CA LEU A 834 -4.47 -15.47 30.00
C LEU A 834 -4.28 -15.25 31.51
N VAL A 835 -3.28 -14.47 31.92
CA VAL A 835 -3.00 -14.14 33.33
C VAL A 835 -3.08 -12.63 33.55
N THR A 836 -4.08 -12.20 34.34
CA THR A 836 -4.27 -10.79 34.71
C THR A 836 -3.58 -10.46 36.03
N ILE A 837 -2.85 -9.34 36.04
CA ILE A 837 -1.99 -8.89 37.14
C ILE A 837 -2.25 -7.41 37.39
N THR A 838 -2.94 -7.07 38.49
CA THR A 838 -3.28 -5.68 38.85
C THR A 838 -2.38 -5.15 39.95
N ARG A 839 -1.86 -3.93 39.77
CA ARG A 839 -1.03 -3.21 40.75
C ARG A 839 -1.86 -2.75 41.95
N THR A 840 -1.38 -2.95 43.19
CA THR A 840 -2.14 -2.63 44.41
C THR A 840 -1.61 -1.42 45.18
N SER A 841 -2.44 -0.39 45.31
CA SER A 841 -2.09 0.95 45.81
C SER A 841 -1.91 1.10 47.34
N SER A 842 -1.69 0.01 48.09
CA SER A 842 -1.45 0.13 49.54
C SER A 842 -0.62 -1.00 50.19
N GLY A 843 0.59 -0.63 50.66
CA GLY A 843 1.52 -1.53 51.35
C GLY A 843 2.79 -1.80 50.52
N PRO A 844 3.68 -2.71 50.98
CA PRO A 844 4.59 -3.37 50.04
C PRO A 844 3.71 -4.14 49.03
N ALA A 845 3.89 -3.87 47.74
CA ALA A 845 2.92 -4.27 46.73
C ALA A 845 2.66 -5.78 46.74
N GLN A 846 1.40 -6.13 46.50
CA GLN A 846 0.98 -7.49 46.21
C GLN A 846 0.11 -7.45 44.97
N ALA A 847 0.71 -7.66 43.80
CA ALA A 847 -0.01 -7.97 42.59
C ALA A 847 -1.08 -9.07 42.85
N SER A 848 -2.34 -8.76 42.57
CA SER A 848 -3.42 -9.73 42.72
C SER A 848 -3.57 -10.55 41.44
N MET A 849 -2.81 -11.64 41.32
CA MET A 849 -2.97 -12.60 40.23
C MET A 849 -4.35 -13.27 40.31
N VAL A 850 -5.18 -13.04 39.29
CA VAL A 850 -6.47 -13.74 39.13
C VAL A 850 -6.23 -15.08 38.43
N ALA A 851 -6.98 -16.11 38.83
CA ALA A 851 -6.87 -17.42 38.19
C ALA A 851 -7.42 -17.39 36.76
N ALA A 852 -6.59 -17.84 35.83
CA ALA A 852 -6.74 -17.67 34.39
C ALA A 852 -7.99 -18.28 33.77
N ALA A 853 -8.41 -17.69 32.64
CA ALA A 853 -9.20 -18.35 31.62
C ALA A 853 -8.27 -19.03 30.60
N ALA A 854 -8.66 -20.23 30.14
CA ALA A 854 -8.03 -20.82 28.96
C ALA A 854 -8.52 -20.05 27.73
N VAL A 855 -7.59 -19.48 26.95
CA VAL A 855 -7.93 -18.72 25.74
C VAL A 855 -8.69 -19.64 24.79
N PRO A 856 -9.88 -19.25 24.27
CA PRO A 856 -10.83 -20.24 23.80
C PRO A 856 -10.65 -20.49 22.31
N ARG A 857 -9.98 -21.60 21.98
CA ARG A 857 -9.63 -21.95 20.59
C ARG A 857 -10.81 -21.97 19.61
N TRP A 858 -10.57 -21.60 18.35
CA TRP A 858 -11.46 -21.88 17.22
C TRP A 858 -11.82 -23.37 17.17
N ALA A 859 -13.02 -23.69 16.70
CA ALA A 859 -13.50 -25.06 16.71
C ALA A 859 -12.76 -25.89 15.66
N SER A 860 -12.15 -27.00 16.07
CA SER A 860 -11.37 -27.88 15.18
C SER A 860 -12.28 -28.63 14.18
N GLY A 861 -12.76 -27.91 13.17
CA GLY A 861 -13.65 -28.38 12.10
C GLY A 861 -15.10 -27.90 12.21
N ALA A 862 -15.47 -27.01 11.28
CA ALA A 862 -16.82 -26.63 10.81
C ALA A 862 -17.64 -25.58 11.59
N LEU A 863 -17.51 -24.32 11.14
CA LEU A 863 -18.51 -23.22 11.13
C LEU A 863 -19.86 -23.53 11.80
N ALA A 864 -20.05 -23.04 13.02
CA ALA A 864 -21.15 -23.35 13.93
C ALA A 864 -21.70 -22.14 14.72
N ILE A 865 -21.71 -20.93 14.12
CA ILE A 865 -22.25 -19.64 14.63
C ILE A 865 -23.14 -19.78 15.90
N PRO A 866 -22.66 -19.35 17.08
CA PRO A 866 -23.40 -19.45 18.34
C PRO A 866 -24.76 -18.72 18.34
N SER A 867 -25.81 -19.40 18.83
CA SER A 867 -27.19 -18.90 18.77
C SER A 867 -27.51 -17.71 19.72
N THR A 868 -26.59 -17.31 20.60
CA THR A 868 -26.75 -16.27 21.63
C THR A 868 -26.87 -14.87 21.05
N TRP A 869 -25.95 -14.49 20.16
CA TRP A 869 -25.86 -13.17 19.51
C TRP A 869 -27.16 -12.68 18.83
N SER A 870 -28.09 -13.61 18.53
CA SER A 870 -29.41 -13.29 17.99
C SER A 870 -30.25 -12.36 18.89
N GLN A 871 -29.95 -12.25 20.18
CA GLN A 871 -30.65 -11.34 21.10
C GLN A 871 -30.08 -9.92 21.08
N GLU A 872 -28.76 -9.73 21.09
CA GLU A 872 -28.13 -8.40 20.99
C GLU A 872 -28.37 -7.76 19.63
N LEU A 873 -28.29 -8.55 18.55
CA LEU A 873 -28.67 -8.09 17.21
C LEU A 873 -30.14 -7.63 17.17
N GLU A 874 -31.04 -8.25 17.94
CA GLU A 874 -32.39 -7.73 18.17
C GLU A 874 -32.41 -6.49 19.08
N GLN A 875 -31.59 -6.38 20.12
CA GLN A 875 -31.54 -5.19 21.01
C GLN A 875 -31.08 -3.94 20.24
N THR A 876 -29.94 -4.00 19.56
CA THR A 876 -29.39 -2.92 18.73
C THR A 876 -30.34 -2.57 17.59
N THR A 877 -30.95 -3.57 16.94
CA THR A 877 -31.98 -3.34 15.92
C THR A 877 -33.26 -2.72 16.52
N ARG A 878 -33.64 -3.03 17.77
CA ARG A 878 -34.79 -2.39 18.46
C ARG A 878 -34.49 -0.93 18.82
N ALA A 879 -33.25 -0.59 19.18
CA ALA A 879 -32.82 0.80 19.38
C ALA A 879 -32.96 1.60 18.07
N LEU A 880 -32.34 1.11 16.99
CA LEU A 880 -32.43 1.70 15.65
C LEU A 880 -33.88 1.81 15.11
N ARG A 881 -34.80 0.92 15.52
CA ARG A 881 -36.22 0.98 15.15
C ARG A 881 -37.04 2.04 15.89
N ARG A 882 -36.54 2.66 16.97
CA ARG A 882 -37.31 3.69 17.71
C ARG A 882 -37.35 5.05 17.03
N THR A 883 -36.47 5.34 16.07
CA THR A 883 -36.30 6.69 15.48
C THR A 883 -37.20 7.00 14.28
N LYS A 884 -37.90 6.02 13.68
CA LYS A 884 -38.92 6.25 12.62
C LYS A 884 -40.04 5.21 12.66
N GLY A 885 -41.28 5.68 12.89
CA GLY A 885 -42.45 4.82 12.94
C GLY A 885 -42.94 4.37 11.56
N GLY A 886 -43.00 3.05 11.33
CA GLY A 886 -43.56 2.45 10.14
C GLY A 886 -43.96 0.99 10.37
N THR A 887 -45.18 0.60 9.98
CA THR A 887 -45.70 -0.76 10.14
C THR A 887 -45.28 -1.67 8.99
N GLY A 888 -44.47 -2.70 9.27
CA GLY A 888 -44.06 -3.72 8.29
C GLY A 888 -44.42 -5.16 8.72
N PRO A 889 -44.39 -6.15 7.81
CA PRO A 889 -44.83 -7.52 8.10
C PRO A 889 -43.85 -8.33 8.98
N ARG A 890 -44.34 -9.45 9.53
CA ARG A 890 -43.51 -10.42 10.27
C ARG A 890 -42.64 -11.24 9.31
N ALA A 891 -41.34 -11.30 9.59
CA ALA A 891 -40.45 -12.29 9.00
C ALA A 891 -40.63 -13.67 9.67
N VAL A 892 -40.32 -14.74 8.93
CA VAL A 892 -40.21 -16.12 9.45
C VAL A 892 -38.99 -16.75 8.80
N ALA A 893 -37.94 -17.03 9.58
CA ALA A 893 -36.78 -17.78 9.11
C ALA A 893 -37.06 -19.29 9.17
N VAL A 894 -36.67 -20.03 8.13
CA VAL A 894 -36.90 -21.49 8.04
C VAL A 894 -35.65 -22.20 7.53
N ARG A 895 -34.98 -22.95 8.41
CA ARG A 895 -34.06 -24.04 8.01
C ARG A 895 -34.77 -24.96 7.02
N ARG A 896 -34.17 -25.27 5.86
CA ARG A 896 -34.56 -26.46 5.10
C ARG A 896 -33.82 -27.68 5.64
N GLY A 897 -34.55 -28.78 5.82
CA GLY A 897 -34.05 -29.96 6.52
C GLY A 897 -33.08 -30.79 5.69
N ALA A 898 -32.18 -31.50 6.38
CA ALA A 898 -31.21 -32.38 5.76
C ALA A 898 -31.85 -33.58 5.04
N THR A 899 -31.22 -33.99 3.94
CA THR A 899 -31.27 -35.35 3.40
C THR A 899 -29.86 -35.92 3.47
N GLU A 900 -29.71 -37.13 4.02
CA GLU A 900 -28.40 -37.74 4.29
C GLU A 900 -27.60 -38.01 3.00
N GLY A 901 -26.32 -37.61 2.97
CA GLY A 901 -25.34 -38.11 1.98
C GLY A 901 -24.98 -37.21 0.80
N SER A 902 -24.53 -35.97 1.06
CA SER A 902 -23.74 -35.12 0.13
C SER A 902 -22.80 -34.21 0.92
N ASP A 903 -21.71 -33.71 0.31
CA ASP A 903 -20.78 -32.76 0.94
C ASP A 903 -21.44 -31.39 1.25
N PRO A 904 -21.04 -30.73 2.36
CA PRO A 904 -21.45 -29.37 2.69
C PRO A 904 -20.57 -28.32 2.00
N SER A 905 -21.09 -27.64 0.98
CA SER A 905 -20.52 -26.39 0.45
C SER A 905 -21.15 -25.16 1.16
N PRO A 906 -20.42 -24.05 1.39
CA PRO A 906 -20.97 -22.85 2.04
C PRO A 906 -22.14 -22.23 1.27
N ALA A 907 -23.16 -21.72 1.98
CA ALA A 907 -24.40 -21.24 1.39
C ALA A 907 -24.72 -19.77 1.73
N ALA A 908 -25.00 -18.97 0.71
CA ALA A 908 -25.41 -17.56 0.86
C ALA A 908 -26.84 -17.41 1.44
N THR A 909 -27.08 -16.34 2.19
CA THR A 909 -28.38 -16.06 2.84
C THR A 909 -29.22 -15.04 2.06
N ALA A 910 -30.41 -15.47 1.61
CA ALA A 910 -31.41 -14.63 0.95
C ALA A 910 -32.78 -14.78 1.63
N VAL A 911 -33.58 -13.70 1.66
CA VAL A 911 -35.00 -13.77 2.02
C VAL A 911 -35.79 -14.07 0.74
N ILE A 912 -36.39 -15.25 0.64
CA ILE A 912 -37.29 -15.65 -0.45
C ILE A 912 -38.75 -15.72 0.01
N ASP A 913 -39.69 -15.68 -0.94
CA ASP A 913 -41.11 -15.90 -0.69
C ASP A 913 -41.55 -17.37 -0.84
N SER A 914 -42.86 -17.60 -0.94
CA SER A 914 -43.48 -18.93 -1.07
C SER A 914 -43.32 -19.57 -2.45
N ASP A 915 -43.07 -18.78 -3.47
CA ASP A 915 -43.11 -19.18 -4.88
C ASP A 915 -41.69 -19.25 -5.47
N GLY A 916 -40.72 -18.60 -4.82
CA GLY A 916 -39.28 -18.77 -5.02
C GLY A 916 -38.54 -17.46 -5.31
N ASP A 917 -39.24 -16.32 -5.32
CA ASP A 917 -38.66 -15.02 -5.66
C ASP A 917 -37.95 -14.38 -4.45
N VAL A 918 -36.84 -13.67 -4.73
CA VAL A 918 -36.01 -13.05 -3.69
C VAL A 918 -36.60 -11.71 -3.26
N LEU A 919 -37.15 -11.67 -2.05
CA LEU A 919 -37.69 -10.46 -1.42
C LEU A 919 -36.61 -9.50 -0.91
N ARG A 920 -35.48 -10.02 -0.40
CA ARG A 920 -34.38 -9.19 0.12
C ARG A 920 -33.05 -9.93 0.23
N TRP A 921 -31.99 -9.27 -0.20
CA TRP A 921 -30.60 -9.63 0.10
C TRP A 921 -30.08 -8.91 1.35
N PHE A 922 -29.17 -9.57 2.07
CA PHE A 922 -28.28 -8.91 3.03
C PHE A 922 -27.04 -8.42 2.28
N ARG A 923 -26.54 -7.22 2.60
CA ARG A 923 -25.35 -6.64 1.96
C ARG A 923 -24.16 -6.75 2.91
N GLY A 924 -23.17 -7.55 2.54
CA GLY A 924 -21.76 -7.38 2.93
C GLY A 924 -20.95 -7.01 1.69
N THR A 925 -19.78 -6.41 1.86
CA THR A 925 -18.90 -5.98 0.75
C THR A 925 -17.81 -7.02 0.49
N GLY A 926 -18.08 -8.00 -0.38
CA GLY A 926 -17.18 -9.11 -0.68
C GLY A 926 -17.72 -9.98 -1.81
N ASP A 927 -17.65 -9.49 -3.05
CA ASP A 927 -18.36 -10.03 -4.22
C ASP A 927 -17.64 -11.22 -4.92
N GLU A 928 -17.05 -12.15 -4.16
CA GLU A 928 -16.45 -13.37 -4.72
C GLU A 928 -17.10 -14.67 -4.24
N VAL A 929 -17.18 -14.96 -2.93
CA VAL A 929 -17.81 -16.22 -2.45
C VAL A 929 -19.33 -16.22 -2.72
N ALA A 930 -19.99 -15.09 -2.46
CA ALA A 930 -21.40 -14.91 -2.79
C ALA A 930 -21.66 -15.01 -4.30
N ILE A 931 -20.71 -14.54 -5.11
CA ILE A 931 -20.79 -14.61 -6.58
C ILE A 931 -20.47 -16.02 -7.08
N ALA A 932 -19.49 -16.75 -6.53
CA ALA A 932 -19.16 -18.11 -6.91
C ALA A 932 -20.35 -19.07 -6.72
N ALA A 933 -20.98 -19.06 -5.53
CA ALA A 933 -22.20 -19.82 -5.27
C ALA A 933 -23.36 -19.42 -6.20
N PHE A 934 -23.43 -18.14 -6.57
CA PHE A 934 -24.41 -17.61 -7.50
C PHE A 934 -24.12 -17.99 -8.98
N LEU A 935 -22.86 -18.11 -9.38
CA LEU A 935 -22.41 -18.63 -10.67
C LEU A 935 -22.69 -20.14 -10.81
N GLU A 936 -22.53 -20.92 -9.73
CA GLU A 936 -22.98 -22.32 -9.68
C GLU A 936 -24.50 -22.43 -9.88
N LEU A 937 -25.29 -21.67 -9.10
CA LEU A 937 -26.74 -21.59 -9.27
C LEU A 937 -27.14 -21.13 -10.68
N GLY A 938 -26.34 -20.25 -11.29
CA GLY A 938 -26.51 -19.73 -12.65
C GLY A 938 -26.03 -20.65 -13.78
N THR A 939 -25.26 -21.72 -13.50
CA THR A 939 -24.78 -22.70 -14.50
C THR A 939 -25.61 -23.97 -14.55
N ALA A 940 -26.40 -24.27 -13.51
CA ALA A 940 -27.33 -25.39 -13.47
C ALA A 940 -28.34 -25.42 -14.65
N GLU A 941 -28.77 -26.63 -15.08
CA GLU A 941 -29.73 -26.80 -16.19
C GLU A 941 -31.12 -26.18 -15.95
N ARG A 942 -31.43 -25.80 -14.70
CA ARG A 942 -32.75 -25.27 -14.29
C ARG A 942 -32.67 -24.01 -13.39
N SER A 943 -31.69 -23.16 -13.62
CA SER A 943 -31.61 -21.82 -12.99
C SER A 943 -32.90 -21.02 -13.23
N ALA A 944 -33.36 -20.26 -12.23
CA ALA A 944 -34.50 -19.36 -12.39
C ALA A 944 -34.17 -18.18 -13.32
N PRO A 945 -35.14 -17.59 -14.05
CA PRO A 945 -34.89 -16.44 -14.93
C PRO A 945 -34.26 -15.24 -14.22
N SER A 946 -34.66 -14.96 -12.98
CA SER A 946 -34.09 -13.92 -12.13
C SER A 946 -32.59 -14.14 -11.82
N ILE A 947 -32.22 -15.38 -11.48
CA ILE A 947 -30.80 -15.78 -11.28
C ILE A 947 -30.01 -15.61 -12.59
N LEU A 948 -30.59 -15.99 -13.73
CA LEU A 948 -29.94 -15.83 -15.03
C LEU A 948 -29.80 -14.36 -15.46
N ILE A 949 -30.72 -13.47 -15.06
CA ILE A 949 -30.62 -12.03 -15.30
C ILE A 949 -29.43 -11.43 -14.53
N GLU A 950 -29.31 -11.70 -13.23
CA GLU A 950 -28.19 -11.14 -12.46
C GLU A 950 -26.83 -11.78 -12.85
N HIS A 951 -26.81 -13.06 -13.25
CA HIS A 951 -25.61 -13.74 -13.78
C HIS A 951 -25.18 -13.15 -15.14
N GLY A 952 -26.14 -12.85 -16.02
CA GLY A 952 -25.85 -12.14 -17.27
C GLY A 952 -25.29 -10.74 -17.03
N ARG A 953 -25.75 -10.03 -15.99
CA ARG A 953 -25.22 -8.70 -15.60
C ARG A 953 -23.80 -8.79 -15.05
N PHE A 954 -23.48 -9.80 -14.24
CA PHE A 954 -22.11 -10.04 -13.78
C PHE A 954 -21.17 -10.33 -14.95
N ALA A 955 -21.56 -11.22 -15.87
CA ALA A 955 -20.78 -11.49 -17.09
C ALA A 955 -20.65 -10.27 -18.04
N LEU A 956 -21.51 -9.25 -17.93
CA LEU A 956 -21.30 -7.96 -18.60
C LEU A 956 -20.25 -7.08 -17.90
N ALA A 957 -20.16 -7.15 -16.56
CA ALA A 957 -19.15 -6.41 -15.79
C ALA A 957 -17.74 -6.98 -16.02
N GLU A 958 -17.59 -8.31 -16.04
CA GLU A 958 -16.36 -9.02 -16.40
C GLU A 958 -15.93 -8.88 -17.88
N SER A 959 -16.61 -8.06 -18.69
CA SER A 959 -16.40 -7.96 -20.14
C SER A 959 -16.60 -9.28 -20.93
N ARG A 960 -17.23 -10.30 -20.34
CA ARG A 960 -17.51 -11.62 -20.96
C ARG A 960 -18.78 -11.57 -21.83
N TYR A 961 -18.81 -10.64 -22.77
CA TYR A 961 -20.02 -10.27 -23.55
C TYR A 961 -20.67 -11.42 -24.34
N ARG A 962 -19.94 -12.48 -24.68
CA ARG A 962 -20.50 -13.68 -25.35
C ARG A 962 -21.20 -14.61 -24.37
N ASP A 963 -20.64 -14.76 -23.17
CA ASP A 963 -21.18 -15.58 -22.10
C ASP A 963 -22.45 -14.91 -21.57
N ALA A 964 -22.39 -13.60 -21.28
CA ALA A 964 -23.54 -12.78 -20.89
C ALA A 964 -24.72 -12.97 -21.87
N LEU A 965 -24.46 -12.89 -23.18
CA LEU A 965 -25.46 -13.10 -24.22
C LEU A 965 -26.12 -14.49 -24.15
N ALA A 966 -25.35 -15.55 -23.86
CA ALA A 966 -25.87 -16.91 -23.71
C ALA A 966 -26.64 -17.09 -22.38
N ILE A 967 -26.17 -16.46 -21.30
CA ILE A 967 -26.78 -16.52 -19.97
C ILE A 967 -28.14 -15.80 -19.96
N PHE A 968 -28.21 -14.56 -20.46
CA PHE A 968 -29.50 -13.88 -20.65
C PHE A 968 -30.39 -14.61 -21.65
N GLY A 969 -29.81 -15.23 -22.68
CA GLY A 969 -30.54 -16.10 -23.61
C GLY A 969 -31.29 -17.22 -22.87
N ARG A 970 -30.62 -17.95 -21.98
CA ARG A 970 -31.22 -19.01 -21.14
C ARG A 970 -32.35 -18.51 -20.24
N ALA A 971 -32.39 -17.23 -19.85
CA ALA A 971 -33.48 -16.67 -19.04
C ALA A 971 -34.83 -16.61 -19.79
N VAL A 972 -34.78 -16.51 -21.13
CA VAL A 972 -35.93 -16.27 -22.00
C VAL A 972 -36.16 -17.36 -23.06
N GLU A 973 -35.19 -18.26 -23.27
CA GLU A 973 -35.27 -19.33 -24.27
C GLU A 973 -36.36 -20.37 -23.92
N GLY A 974 -37.12 -20.81 -24.93
CA GLY A 974 -38.19 -21.81 -24.79
C GLY A 974 -39.45 -21.35 -24.04
N ARG A 975 -39.42 -20.20 -23.36
CA ARG A 975 -40.55 -19.65 -22.60
C ARG A 975 -41.58 -18.97 -23.51
N GLY A 976 -42.83 -19.43 -23.41
CA GLY A 976 -43.98 -18.90 -24.15
C GLY A 976 -44.76 -17.81 -23.42
N ASP A 977 -44.32 -17.44 -22.22
CA ASP A 977 -45.03 -16.62 -21.22
C ASP A 977 -44.25 -15.36 -20.82
N LEU A 978 -43.37 -14.87 -21.70
CA LEU A 978 -42.52 -13.71 -21.44
C LEU A 978 -43.34 -12.45 -21.10
N GLY A 979 -42.98 -11.79 -19.99
CA GLY A 979 -43.70 -10.63 -19.47
C GLY A 979 -42.78 -9.52 -18.93
N VAL A 980 -43.35 -8.64 -18.11
CA VAL A 980 -42.70 -7.46 -17.51
C VAL A 980 -41.38 -7.82 -16.82
N THR A 981 -41.36 -8.90 -16.04
CA THR A 981 -40.18 -9.39 -15.32
C THR A 981 -39.02 -9.84 -16.21
N ASP A 982 -39.27 -10.07 -17.51
CA ASP A 982 -38.26 -10.50 -18.48
C ASP A 982 -37.63 -9.34 -19.26
N ALA A 983 -38.17 -8.12 -19.14
CA ALA A 983 -37.61 -6.92 -19.78
C ALA A 983 -36.12 -6.68 -19.46
N PRO A 984 -35.62 -6.92 -18.21
CA PRO A 984 -34.20 -6.79 -17.90
C PRO A 984 -33.29 -7.80 -18.62
N ALA A 985 -33.80 -8.99 -18.98
CA ALA A 985 -33.02 -9.96 -19.76
C ALA A 985 -32.74 -9.44 -21.18
N PHE A 986 -33.75 -8.84 -21.82
CA PHE A 986 -33.60 -8.24 -23.14
C PHE A 986 -32.75 -6.97 -23.13
N GLU A 987 -32.76 -6.19 -22.04
CA GLU A 987 -31.82 -5.08 -21.82
C GLU A 987 -30.37 -5.58 -21.71
N GLY A 988 -30.14 -6.67 -20.97
CA GLY A 988 -28.86 -7.34 -20.87
C GLY A 988 -28.33 -7.89 -22.20
N ILE A 989 -29.18 -8.57 -22.99
CA ILE A 989 -28.89 -9.02 -24.36
C ILE A 989 -28.51 -7.82 -25.24
N ALA A 990 -29.21 -6.70 -25.11
CA ALA A 990 -28.95 -5.51 -25.88
C ALA A 990 -27.58 -4.89 -25.54
N ARG A 991 -27.25 -4.74 -24.25
CA ARG A 991 -25.92 -4.30 -23.81
C ARG A 991 -24.82 -5.23 -24.30
N ALA A 992 -24.99 -6.55 -24.19
CA ALA A 992 -24.04 -7.54 -24.73
C ALA A 992 -23.81 -7.33 -26.24
N HIS A 993 -24.86 -7.01 -27.00
CA HIS A 993 -24.75 -6.68 -28.41
C HIS A 993 -24.07 -5.33 -28.69
N VAL A 994 -24.24 -4.30 -27.85
CA VAL A 994 -23.49 -3.02 -27.97
C VAL A 994 -21.99 -3.28 -27.85
N TYR A 995 -21.54 -3.94 -26.78
CA TYR A 995 -20.12 -4.23 -26.57
C TYR A 995 -19.52 -5.17 -27.64
N LEU A 996 -20.34 -6.06 -28.23
CA LEU A 996 -19.95 -6.89 -29.38
C LEU A 996 -20.01 -6.17 -30.74
N GLY A 997 -20.34 -4.87 -30.79
CA GLY A 997 -20.41 -4.07 -32.02
C GLY A 997 -21.64 -4.33 -32.89
N ARG A 998 -22.66 -5.03 -32.39
CA ARG A 998 -23.82 -5.55 -33.15
C ARG A 998 -25.05 -4.65 -32.99
N MET A 999 -24.92 -3.39 -33.41
CA MET A 999 -25.90 -2.34 -33.09
C MET A 999 -27.34 -2.64 -33.54
N ASP A 1000 -27.55 -3.27 -34.70
CA ASP A 1000 -28.90 -3.65 -35.18
C ASP A 1000 -29.60 -4.66 -34.25
N LEU A 1001 -28.82 -5.57 -33.66
CA LEU A 1001 -29.33 -6.57 -32.71
C LEU A 1001 -29.51 -5.95 -31.31
N ALA A 1002 -28.63 -5.03 -30.92
CA ALA A 1002 -28.78 -4.27 -29.67
C ALA A 1002 -30.08 -3.46 -29.67
N GLU A 1003 -30.34 -2.70 -30.74
CA GLU A 1003 -31.59 -1.95 -30.92
C GLU A 1003 -32.81 -2.87 -30.90
N THR A 1004 -32.75 -4.02 -31.58
CA THR A 1004 -33.85 -5.01 -31.59
C THR A 1004 -34.15 -5.52 -30.18
N ALA A 1005 -33.13 -5.79 -29.37
CA ALA A 1005 -33.28 -6.26 -28.00
C ALA A 1005 -33.72 -5.15 -27.02
N TYR A 1006 -33.21 -3.92 -27.14
CA TYR A 1006 -33.71 -2.78 -26.34
C TYR A 1006 -35.18 -2.48 -26.63
N ARG A 1007 -35.60 -2.49 -27.91
CA ARG A 1007 -37.02 -2.40 -28.28
C ARG A 1007 -37.82 -3.52 -27.64
N ARG A 1008 -37.32 -4.76 -27.65
CA ARG A 1008 -38.02 -5.90 -27.05
C ARG A 1008 -38.13 -5.81 -25.52
N SER A 1009 -37.15 -5.18 -24.85
CA SER A 1009 -37.21 -4.85 -23.42
C SER A 1009 -38.40 -3.92 -23.13
N VAL A 1010 -38.51 -2.78 -23.82
CA VAL A 1010 -39.60 -1.81 -23.62
C VAL A 1010 -40.95 -2.23 -24.21
N GLU A 1011 -40.99 -3.27 -25.06
CA GLU A 1011 -42.24 -3.95 -25.45
C GLU A 1011 -42.79 -4.87 -24.34
N LEU A 1012 -41.91 -5.42 -23.50
CA LEU A 1012 -42.27 -6.33 -22.40
C LEU A 1012 -42.63 -5.55 -21.13
N ASP A 1013 -41.88 -4.49 -20.83
CA ASP A 1013 -42.21 -3.50 -19.80
C ASP A 1013 -42.10 -2.08 -20.36
N PRO A 1014 -43.24 -1.49 -20.80
CA PRO A 1014 -43.29 -0.10 -21.24
C PRO A 1014 -42.94 0.93 -20.17
N ASP A 1015 -42.97 0.57 -18.88
CA ASP A 1015 -42.59 1.45 -17.77
C ASP A 1015 -41.13 1.22 -17.28
N TYR A 1016 -40.34 0.36 -17.96
CA TYR A 1016 -38.93 0.12 -17.64
C TYR A 1016 -38.01 1.25 -18.12
N ALA A 1017 -37.87 2.28 -17.27
CA ALA A 1017 -37.12 3.50 -17.56
C ALA A 1017 -35.66 3.27 -18.02
N LEU A 1018 -34.95 2.26 -17.47
CA LEU A 1018 -33.58 1.95 -17.91
C LEU A 1018 -33.53 1.41 -19.36
N GLY A 1019 -34.53 0.63 -19.77
CA GLY A 1019 -34.69 0.17 -21.15
C GLY A 1019 -34.87 1.34 -22.12
N HIS A 1020 -35.72 2.32 -21.77
CA HIS A 1020 -35.90 3.54 -22.55
C HIS A 1020 -34.63 4.41 -22.61
N PHE A 1021 -33.90 4.54 -21.50
CA PHE A 1021 -32.64 5.30 -21.47
C PHE A 1021 -31.57 4.68 -22.38
N ASN A 1022 -31.37 3.36 -22.32
CA ASN A 1022 -30.37 2.68 -23.14
C ASN A 1022 -30.82 2.56 -24.62
N LEU A 1023 -32.13 2.47 -24.89
CA LEU A 1023 -32.68 2.62 -26.24
C LEU A 1023 -32.42 4.02 -26.81
N ALA A 1024 -32.57 5.08 -26.01
CA ALA A 1024 -32.26 6.45 -26.41
C ALA A 1024 -30.78 6.62 -26.76
N ALA A 1025 -29.87 6.08 -25.93
CA ALA A 1025 -28.43 6.09 -26.22
C ALA A 1025 -28.08 5.35 -27.52
N SER A 1026 -28.74 4.20 -27.78
CA SER A 1026 -28.61 3.46 -29.05
C SER A 1026 -29.09 4.27 -30.26
N HIS A 1027 -30.21 4.99 -30.13
CA HIS A 1027 -30.71 5.89 -31.16
C HIS A 1027 -29.79 7.10 -31.41
N ALA A 1028 -29.26 7.70 -30.34
CA ALA A 1028 -28.30 8.81 -30.42
C ALA A 1028 -27.01 8.40 -31.15
N ALA A 1029 -26.44 7.24 -30.80
CA ALA A 1029 -25.26 6.68 -31.46
C ALA A 1029 -25.49 6.36 -32.95
N ALA A 1030 -26.74 6.05 -33.33
CA ALA A 1030 -27.15 5.85 -34.72
C ALA A 1030 -27.53 7.15 -35.47
N GLY A 1031 -27.35 8.34 -34.85
CA GLY A 1031 -27.72 9.64 -35.43
C GLY A 1031 -29.23 9.89 -35.50
N ARG A 1032 -30.05 9.05 -34.85
CA ARG A 1032 -31.52 9.14 -34.82
C ARG A 1032 -31.98 9.93 -33.61
N PHE A 1033 -31.62 11.21 -33.60
CA PHE A 1033 -31.81 12.08 -32.44
C PHE A 1033 -33.30 12.32 -32.10
N GLU A 1034 -34.21 12.32 -33.09
CA GLU A 1034 -35.65 12.43 -32.82
C GLU A 1034 -36.22 11.20 -32.09
N GLU A 1035 -35.76 9.99 -32.43
CA GLU A 1035 -36.06 8.77 -31.68
C GLU A 1035 -35.46 8.83 -30.27
N ALA A 1036 -34.20 9.28 -30.14
CA ALA A 1036 -33.52 9.39 -28.84
C ALA A 1036 -34.25 10.34 -27.88
N ILE A 1037 -34.67 11.51 -28.36
CA ILE A 1037 -35.49 12.46 -27.58
C ILE A 1037 -36.79 11.81 -27.14
N ARG A 1038 -37.52 11.13 -28.05
CA ARG A 1038 -38.78 10.43 -27.71
C ARG A 1038 -38.61 9.42 -26.57
N SER A 1039 -37.53 8.63 -26.58
CA SER A 1039 -37.26 7.69 -25.49
C SER A 1039 -36.83 8.39 -24.20
N LEU A 1040 -36.01 9.45 -24.24
CA LEU A 1040 -35.65 10.23 -23.04
C LEU A 1040 -36.85 10.93 -22.39
N LEU A 1041 -37.82 11.40 -23.18
CA LEU A 1041 -39.07 11.97 -22.66
C LEU A 1041 -39.92 10.91 -21.93
N GLU A 1042 -39.84 9.65 -22.35
CA GLU A 1042 -40.51 8.56 -21.65
C GLU A 1042 -39.80 8.21 -20.34
N VAL A 1043 -38.46 8.20 -20.28
CA VAL A 1043 -37.71 8.13 -19.00
C VAL A 1043 -38.16 9.24 -18.05
N GLN A 1044 -38.30 10.48 -18.54
CA GLN A 1044 -38.78 11.62 -17.77
C GLN A 1044 -40.24 11.43 -17.28
N ARG A 1045 -41.12 10.85 -18.11
CA ARG A 1045 -42.50 10.50 -17.73
C ARG A 1045 -42.53 9.48 -16.58
N LEU A 1046 -41.62 8.52 -16.61
CA LEU A 1046 -41.59 7.36 -15.72
C LEU A 1046 -40.99 7.68 -14.35
N GLU A 1047 -39.82 8.29 -14.33
CA GLU A 1047 -39.07 8.52 -13.09
C GLU A 1047 -39.45 9.86 -12.42
N GLY A 1048 -40.09 10.78 -13.16
CA GLY A 1048 -40.44 12.13 -12.70
C GLY A 1048 -39.24 13.06 -12.46
N ASN A 1049 -38.04 12.50 -12.28
CA ASN A 1049 -36.79 13.20 -12.11
C ASN A 1049 -36.21 13.61 -13.48
N THR A 1050 -36.20 14.92 -13.75
CA THR A 1050 -35.56 15.51 -14.94
C THR A 1050 -34.05 15.34 -14.94
N ASP A 1051 -33.43 15.28 -13.77
CA ASP A 1051 -32.05 15.71 -13.59
C ASP A 1051 -31.05 14.72 -14.21
N ARG A 1052 -31.42 13.42 -14.21
CA ARG A 1052 -30.64 12.35 -14.84
C ARG A 1052 -30.68 12.38 -16.38
N VAL A 1053 -31.66 13.05 -17.00
CA VAL A 1053 -31.89 13.00 -18.46
C VAL A 1053 -31.79 14.34 -19.17
N VAL A 1054 -31.85 15.47 -18.47
CA VAL A 1054 -31.85 16.80 -19.10
C VAL A 1054 -30.57 17.08 -19.90
N GLY A 1055 -29.39 16.69 -19.42
CA GLY A 1055 -28.14 16.82 -20.20
C GLY A 1055 -28.23 16.09 -21.54
N SER A 1056 -28.68 14.83 -21.53
CA SER A 1056 -28.89 14.04 -22.75
C SER A 1056 -29.99 14.61 -23.65
N LEU A 1057 -31.07 15.18 -23.09
CA LEU A 1057 -32.12 15.87 -23.85
C LEU A 1057 -31.58 17.11 -24.57
N VAL A 1058 -30.80 17.96 -23.87
CA VAL A 1058 -30.17 19.16 -24.45
C VAL A 1058 -29.20 18.77 -25.57
N GLU A 1059 -28.36 17.75 -25.37
CA GLU A 1059 -27.41 17.31 -26.40
C GLU A 1059 -28.10 16.68 -27.62
N ASN A 1060 -29.12 15.83 -27.42
CA ASN A 1060 -29.84 15.20 -28.52
C ASN A 1060 -30.72 16.22 -29.27
N ALA A 1061 -31.40 17.13 -28.58
CA ALA A 1061 -32.15 18.22 -29.22
C ALA A 1061 -31.22 19.13 -30.03
N GLY A 1062 -30.06 19.50 -29.48
CA GLY A 1062 -29.06 20.28 -30.21
C GLY A 1062 -28.46 19.54 -31.41
N SER A 1063 -28.33 18.21 -31.34
CA SER A 1063 -27.81 17.38 -32.43
C SER A 1063 -28.87 17.06 -33.50
N ALA A 1064 -30.16 17.08 -33.14
CA ALA A 1064 -31.29 17.09 -34.07
C ALA A 1064 -31.47 18.44 -34.79
N GLY A 1065 -30.83 19.51 -34.30
CA GLY A 1065 -31.09 20.89 -34.75
C GLY A 1065 -32.35 21.53 -34.12
N ALA A 1066 -32.96 20.87 -33.13
CA ALA A 1066 -34.06 21.40 -32.33
C ALA A 1066 -33.54 22.35 -31.23
N VAL A 1067 -32.88 23.43 -31.65
CA VAL A 1067 -32.18 24.40 -30.77
C VAL A 1067 -33.11 24.96 -29.69
N GLU A 1068 -34.33 25.34 -30.09
CA GLU A 1068 -35.36 25.92 -29.21
C GLU A 1068 -35.75 24.96 -28.06
N LEU A 1069 -35.77 23.65 -28.33
CA LEU A 1069 -36.04 22.60 -27.34
C LEU A 1069 -34.85 22.37 -26.41
N ALA A 1070 -33.62 22.45 -26.94
CA ALA A 1070 -32.40 22.37 -26.14
C ALA A 1070 -32.29 23.59 -25.18
N GLU A 1071 -32.63 24.79 -25.67
CA GLU A 1071 -32.72 26.00 -24.86
C GLU A 1071 -33.81 25.89 -23.78
N GLU A 1072 -34.97 25.30 -24.07
CA GLU A 1072 -36.03 25.09 -23.08
C GLU A 1072 -35.57 24.15 -21.94
N TYR A 1073 -34.98 22.99 -22.27
CA TYR A 1073 -34.48 22.06 -21.24
C TYR A 1073 -33.32 22.63 -20.43
N ALA A 1074 -32.37 23.32 -21.06
CA ALA A 1074 -31.32 24.05 -20.36
C ALA A 1074 -31.90 25.16 -19.46
N ALA A 1075 -32.93 25.89 -19.91
CA ALA A 1075 -33.61 26.92 -19.12
C ALA A 1075 -34.53 26.34 -18.02
N ILE A 1076 -34.87 25.06 -18.05
CA ILE A 1076 -35.50 24.34 -16.92
C ILE A 1076 -34.43 24.02 -15.87
N TRP A 1077 -33.31 23.41 -16.27
CA TRP A 1077 -32.18 23.11 -15.40
C TRP A 1077 -31.62 24.34 -14.66
N MET A 1078 -31.35 25.41 -15.40
CA MET A 1078 -30.75 26.63 -14.86
C MET A 1078 -31.67 27.42 -13.91
N LYS A 1079 -32.90 26.95 -13.63
CA LYS A 1079 -33.77 27.49 -12.56
C LYS A 1079 -33.44 26.89 -11.18
N THR A 1080 -32.99 25.64 -11.13
CA THR A 1080 -32.55 24.95 -9.91
C THR A 1080 -31.03 24.97 -9.77
N HIS A 1081 -30.31 24.93 -10.89
CA HIS A 1081 -28.84 24.92 -10.95
C HIS A 1081 -28.30 26.15 -11.73
N PRO A 1082 -28.48 27.38 -11.23
CA PRO A 1082 -28.23 28.63 -11.97
C PRO A 1082 -26.75 28.92 -12.26
N ASP A 1083 -25.83 28.23 -11.59
CA ASP A 1083 -24.38 28.41 -11.71
C ASP A 1083 -23.66 27.12 -12.19
N ASP A 1084 -24.39 26.24 -12.89
CA ASP A 1084 -23.80 25.07 -13.54
C ASP A 1084 -22.97 25.48 -14.79
N ALA A 1085 -21.65 25.35 -14.67
CA ALA A 1085 -20.71 25.67 -15.74
C ALA A 1085 -20.71 24.65 -16.90
N ASP A 1086 -21.09 23.39 -16.66
CA ASP A 1086 -21.07 22.33 -17.66
C ASP A 1086 -22.36 22.33 -18.49
N MET A 1087 -23.53 22.60 -17.89
CA MET A 1087 -24.76 22.86 -18.65
C MET A 1087 -24.64 24.15 -19.49
N LEU A 1088 -24.01 25.21 -18.95
CA LEU A 1088 -23.68 26.40 -19.73
C LEU A 1088 -22.76 26.08 -20.91
N THR A 1089 -21.76 25.22 -20.70
CA THR A 1089 -20.87 24.76 -21.78
C THR A 1089 -21.62 23.90 -22.80
N LEU A 1090 -22.56 23.05 -22.36
CA LEU A 1090 -23.37 22.22 -23.24
C LEU A 1090 -24.29 23.05 -24.13
N ILE A 1091 -25.08 23.98 -23.56
CA ILE A 1091 -25.96 24.83 -24.38
C ILE A 1091 -25.16 25.77 -25.28
N GLY A 1092 -24.00 26.27 -24.82
CA GLY A 1092 -23.08 27.05 -25.66
C GLY A 1092 -22.59 26.29 -26.89
N LYS A 1093 -22.32 24.97 -26.78
CA LYS A 1093 -22.00 24.13 -27.95
C LYS A 1093 -23.18 24.03 -28.92
N VAL A 1094 -24.41 23.94 -28.43
CA VAL A 1094 -25.62 23.87 -29.26
C VAL A 1094 -25.86 25.18 -30.00
N GLU A 1095 -25.81 26.32 -29.31
CA GLU A 1095 -25.89 27.66 -29.89
C GLU A 1095 -24.80 27.88 -30.96
N ALA A 1096 -23.57 27.40 -30.71
CA ALA A 1096 -22.47 27.46 -31.67
C ALA A 1096 -22.72 26.61 -32.93
N ARG A 1097 -23.26 25.39 -32.78
CA ARG A 1097 -23.66 24.50 -33.90
C ARG A 1097 -24.82 25.10 -34.71
N ALA A 1098 -25.74 25.80 -34.06
CA ALA A 1098 -26.83 26.54 -34.71
C ALA A 1098 -26.34 27.77 -35.50
N GLY A 1099 -25.16 28.28 -35.15
CA GLY A 1099 -24.54 29.46 -35.76
C GLY A 1099 -24.76 30.76 -34.97
N ASP A 1100 -25.40 30.72 -33.80
CA ASP A 1100 -25.37 31.87 -32.88
C ASP A 1100 -24.09 31.83 -32.03
N LEU A 1101 -23.00 32.21 -32.70
CA LEU A 1101 -21.68 32.35 -32.11
C LEU A 1101 -21.60 33.47 -31.05
N LEU A 1102 -22.62 34.35 -30.93
CA LEU A 1102 -22.66 35.42 -29.92
C LEU A 1102 -23.31 34.94 -28.63
N ALA A 1103 -24.43 34.22 -28.72
CA ALA A 1103 -25.02 33.51 -27.59
C ALA A 1103 -24.01 32.51 -27.00
N ALA A 1104 -23.44 31.65 -27.86
CA ALA A 1104 -22.47 30.63 -27.46
C ALA A 1104 -21.26 31.23 -26.72
N ARG A 1105 -20.70 32.33 -27.24
CA ARG A 1105 -19.63 33.08 -26.58
C ARG A 1105 -20.03 33.50 -25.17
N SER A 1106 -21.23 34.07 -25.01
CA SER A 1106 -21.73 34.51 -23.70
C SER A 1106 -21.88 33.35 -22.72
N ARG A 1107 -22.29 32.16 -23.18
CA ARG A 1107 -22.37 30.95 -22.35
C ARG A 1107 -20.99 30.51 -21.87
N PHE A 1108 -20.02 30.37 -22.77
CA PHE A 1108 -18.67 29.94 -22.39
C PHE A 1108 -17.96 30.97 -21.51
N GLU A 1109 -18.15 32.27 -21.76
CA GLU A 1109 -17.62 33.33 -20.88
C GLU A 1109 -18.25 33.28 -19.48
N ARG A 1110 -19.54 32.93 -19.33
CA ARG A 1110 -20.17 32.70 -18.02
C ARG A 1110 -19.70 31.39 -17.37
N ALA A 1111 -19.57 30.30 -18.13
CA ALA A 1111 -19.04 29.03 -17.64
C ALA A 1111 -17.62 29.19 -17.07
N LEU A 1112 -16.76 29.96 -17.74
CA LEU A 1112 -15.39 30.25 -17.29
C LEU A 1112 -15.29 31.27 -16.13
N GLN A 1113 -16.32 32.08 -15.89
CA GLN A 1113 -16.42 32.88 -14.65
C GLN A 1113 -16.70 31.99 -13.44
N LEU A 1114 -17.49 30.93 -13.62
CA LEU A 1114 -17.94 30.02 -12.57
C LEU A 1114 -16.92 28.91 -12.31
N ALA A 1115 -16.37 28.31 -13.37
CA ALA A 1115 -15.32 27.31 -13.33
C ALA A 1115 -14.10 27.76 -14.17
N PRO A 1116 -13.20 28.60 -13.63
CA PRO A 1116 -12.00 29.08 -14.34
C PRO A 1116 -11.02 27.97 -14.78
N ARG A 1117 -11.19 26.74 -14.30
CA ARG A 1117 -10.41 25.56 -14.72
C ARG A 1117 -11.13 24.68 -15.77
N ASN A 1118 -12.37 24.99 -16.16
CA ASN A 1118 -13.09 24.22 -17.18
C ASN A 1118 -12.41 24.37 -18.55
N GLN A 1119 -11.68 23.31 -18.96
CA GLN A 1119 -10.88 23.33 -20.18
C GLN A 1119 -11.74 23.22 -21.43
N GLU A 1120 -12.87 22.50 -21.38
CA GLU A 1120 -13.74 22.33 -22.54
C GLU A 1120 -14.46 23.65 -22.89
N ALA A 1121 -14.93 24.38 -21.87
CA ALA A 1121 -15.46 25.73 -22.03
C ALA A 1121 -14.42 26.69 -22.65
N ARG A 1122 -13.14 26.57 -22.24
CA ARG A 1122 -12.03 27.36 -22.78
C ARG A 1122 -11.78 27.07 -24.25
N ASP A 1123 -11.74 25.80 -24.64
CA ASP A 1123 -11.46 25.42 -26.04
C ASP A 1123 -12.65 25.69 -26.96
N ALA A 1124 -13.88 25.50 -26.49
CA ALA A 1124 -15.09 25.89 -27.21
C ALA A 1124 -15.22 27.42 -27.37
N LEU A 1125 -14.84 28.21 -26.36
CA LEU A 1125 -14.73 29.67 -26.48
C LEU A 1125 -13.66 30.07 -27.50
N ASN A 1126 -12.47 29.46 -27.43
CA ASN A 1126 -11.37 29.73 -28.36
C ASN A 1126 -11.79 29.47 -29.82
N LEU A 1127 -12.49 28.35 -30.09
CA LEU A 1127 -13.03 28.03 -31.40
C LEU A 1127 -14.12 29.03 -31.83
N THR A 1128 -15.03 29.39 -30.94
CA THR A 1128 -16.11 30.35 -31.19
C THR A 1128 -15.57 31.74 -31.52
N LEU A 1129 -14.55 32.22 -30.80
CA LEU A 1129 -13.85 33.47 -31.09
C LEU A 1129 -13.11 33.43 -32.45
N GLN A 1130 -12.51 32.29 -32.81
CA GLN A 1130 -11.91 32.11 -34.13
C GLN A 1130 -12.96 32.17 -35.25
N LEU A 1131 -14.14 31.56 -35.07
CA LEU A 1131 -15.24 31.63 -36.03
C LEU A 1131 -15.82 33.05 -36.13
N LEU A 1132 -16.03 33.75 -35.00
CA LEU A 1132 -16.45 35.15 -34.96
C LEU A 1132 -15.50 36.10 -35.73
N SER A 1133 -14.22 35.75 -35.85
CA SER A 1133 -13.23 36.53 -36.61
C SER A 1133 -13.32 36.38 -38.15
N ARG A 1134 -14.11 35.41 -38.65
CA ARG A 1134 -14.26 35.10 -40.09
C ARG A 1134 -15.43 35.87 -40.72
N PRO A 1135 -15.45 36.06 -42.06
CA PRO A 1135 -16.63 36.59 -42.75
C PRO A 1135 -17.87 35.69 -42.54
N ARG A 1136 -19.08 36.27 -42.51
CA ARG A 1136 -20.36 35.53 -42.31
C ARG A 1136 -20.59 34.36 -43.29
N THR A 1137 -20.01 34.43 -44.49
CA THR A 1137 -20.05 33.35 -45.50
C THR A 1137 -19.09 32.19 -45.21
N SER A 1138 -18.38 32.23 -44.08
CA SER A 1138 -17.37 31.25 -43.65
C SER A 1138 -17.48 30.98 -42.13
N GLN A 1139 -18.67 31.25 -41.58
CA GLN A 1139 -19.11 30.95 -40.21
C GLN A 1139 -20.14 29.81 -40.19
N LYS A 1140 -20.82 29.57 -41.32
CA LYS A 1140 -21.35 28.26 -41.70
C LYS A 1140 -20.27 27.47 -42.43
#